data_AF-A0A3P7XPS6-F1
#
_entry.id   AF-A0A3P7XPS6-F1
#
_cell.length_a   1.000
_cell.length_b   1.000
_cell.length_c   1.000
_cell.angle_alpha   90.00
_cell.angle_beta   90.00
_cell.angle_gamma   90.00
#
_symmetry.space_group_name_H-M   'P 1'
#
loop_
_entity.id
_entity.type
_entity.pdbx_description
1 polymer ?
#
loop_
_entity_poly.entity_id
_entity_poly.type
_entity_poly.pdbx_seq_one_letter_code
_entity_poly.pdbx_strand_id
1 'polypeptide(L)'
;IDNLTLDAHPIEQAIVIKYHVDNARSHRSSECQKLVNLKDLNDDVDVRQLADVVMEKCTIIPEGMRQEVEQILYYLQNRNKRASKFGSYIELFYEETAEKNRGALLIFELTKTTANLEILIENETLIGALARVFREDWKKNFDLATTIIRIFVQFSFYNQFQATLSHHKIGALCMNAMEYEMKRGELWAAEAVNADEKTARKCRLAIRKQQTLLAACITLLTNLAHDINVELKMVRRDVVPILLKCLSFRESSELTLATVQFLLKLSIFEENKTVMEQGDIIGKLLQLFPIGDVELRKATIRLLFNLSFDAKSRRRMVSEGLVAHVAPLIDSDAKALNLLYQLSVDDDAKAMLTFTDAMQLLMRDLLTGNGSEATKAILLNACAEKRNAQLVCGHDGQGSLLMDAAIDGRDLMVAKIVRSIASHEGPTQDMFVVRSIHPLHSTGMMNAVMQEDENMALGLEFLGTAALIKVADWSRCVKLLLKCCLYWVVIMCGTMARQVDAARNLVPLLEVFLQLLHTMQEDDEFVVQLLYLFLQLLRHRELANRLMGADSALGAYVIDLMHDKNPAIREMCDNALVIIGEHSQEWARRIAAERFRWHNAQWLDTIEGGVACDEGAVMDDDYLPGMMFDDQFDDGFDLGSDEPLY
;
A
#
# COMPACT_ATOMS: atom_id res chain seq x y z
N ILE A 1 -47.91 3.13 -52.33
CA ILE A 1 -46.94 3.90 -51.52
C ILE A 1 -46.82 3.08 -50.28
N ASP A 2 -45.65 2.50 -50.09
CA ASP A 2 -45.45 1.41 -49.15
C ASP A 2 -44.29 1.80 -48.22
N ASN A 3 -44.23 1.22 -47.01
CA ASN A 3 -43.23 1.55 -45.98
C ASN A 3 -43.14 3.05 -45.64
N LEU A 4 -44.26 3.67 -45.26
CA LEU A 4 -44.28 5.06 -44.81
C LEU A 4 -43.80 5.19 -43.37
N THR A 5 -42.86 6.11 -43.13
CA THR A 5 -42.36 6.45 -41.78
C THR A 5 -42.39 7.97 -41.58
N LEU A 6 -42.69 8.38 -40.35
CA LEU A 6 -42.79 9.77 -39.91
C LEU A 6 -41.76 10.04 -38.82
N ASP A 7 -40.95 11.09 -38.99
CA ASP A 7 -39.96 11.53 -38.03
C ASP A 7 -40.02 13.05 -37.82
N ALA A 8 -39.55 13.52 -36.67
CA ALA A 8 -39.26 14.93 -36.45
C ALA A 8 -37.94 15.31 -37.14
N HIS A 9 -37.91 16.40 -37.89
CA HIS A 9 -36.65 16.90 -38.45
C HIS A 9 -35.69 17.33 -37.32
N PRO A 10 -34.40 16.96 -37.36
CA PRO A 10 -33.48 17.15 -36.22
C PRO A 10 -33.25 18.63 -35.87
N ILE A 11 -33.29 19.52 -36.86
CA ILE A 11 -32.94 20.95 -36.71
C ILE A 11 -34.15 21.86 -36.96
N GLU A 12 -34.69 21.82 -38.18
CA GLU A 12 -35.87 22.62 -38.59
C GLU A 12 -37.18 22.20 -37.92
N GLN A 13 -38.14 23.13 -37.84
CA GLN A 13 -39.52 22.84 -37.44
C GLN A 13 -40.27 22.16 -38.58
N ALA A 14 -40.00 20.88 -38.76
CA ALA A 14 -40.56 20.14 -39.87
C ALA A 14 -40.80 18.67 -39.53
N ILE A 15 -41.79 18.08 -40.19
CA ILE A 15 -42.03 16.63 -40.19
C ILE A 15 -41.35 16.05 -41.42
N VAL A 16 -40.56 15.00 -41.21
CA VAL A 16 -39.91 14.21 -42.26
C VAL A 16 -40.80 13.00 -42.55
N ILE A 17 -41.24 12.86 -43.80
CA ILE A 17 -42.02 11.74 -44.27
C ILE A 17 -41.16 10.95 -45.26
N LYS A 18 -40.83 9.71 -44.95
CA LYS A 18 -40.12 8.80 -45.88
C LYS A 18 -41.08 7.72 -46.37
N TYR A 19 -41.05 7.43 -47.66
CA TYR A 19 -41.95 6.47 -48.28
C TYR A 19 -41.37 5.86 -49.56
N HIS A 20 -41.78 4.65 -49.90
CA HIS A 20 -41.41 4.00 -51.16
C HIS A 20 -42.49 4.18 -52.23
N VAL A 21 -42.04 4.51 -53.44
CA VAL A 21 -42.88 4.55 -54.63
C VAL A 21 -42.46 3.42 -55.56
N ASP A 22 -43.35 2.45 -55.74
CA ASP A 22 -43.18 1.39 -56.71
C ASP A 22 -43.75 1.82 -58.06
N ASN A 23 -42.88 1.91 -59.06
CA ASN A 23 -43.28 2.25 -60.41
C ASN A 23 -43.62 0.97 -61.17
N ALA A 24 -44.93 0.69 -61.32
CA ALA A 24 -45.46 -0.52 -61.95
C ALA A 24 -44.98 -0.74 -63.40
N ARG A 25 -44.42 0.28 -64.06
CA ARG A 25 -43.88 0.19 -65.43
C ARG A 25 -42.39 -0.17 -65.51
N SER A 26 -41.62 -0.03 -64.44
CA SER A 26 -40.15 -0.21 -64.48
C SER A 26 -39.59 -1.20 -63.47
N HIS A 27 -40.44 -1.84 -62.64
CA HIS A 27 -40.04 -2.74 -61.54
C HIS A 27 -38.88 -2.19 -60.68
N ARG A 28 -38.86 -0.87 -60.46
CA ARG A 28 -37.89 -0.20 -59.58
C ARG A 28 -38.66 0.49 -58.45
N SER A 29 -38.28 0.18 -57.21
CA SER A 29 -38.72 0.92 -56.03
C SER A 29 -37.79 2.11 -55.82
N SER A 30 -38.33 3.30 -55.63
CA SER A 30 -37.55 4.51 -55.30
C SER A 30 -37.94 5.01 -53.92
N GLU A 31 -36.95 5.14 -53.04
CA GLU A 31 -37.12 5.76 -51.73
C GLU A 31 -37.24 7.28 -51.90
N CYS A 32 -38.30 7.86 -51.34
CA CYS A 32 -38.62 9.28 -51.46
C CYS A 32 -38.79 9.90 -50.08
N GLN A 33 -38.36 11.15 -49.92
CA GLN A 33 -38.50 11.93 -48.68
C GLN A 33 -39.25 13.24 -48.97
N LYS A 34 -40.20 13.59 -48.11
CA LYS A 34 -40.91 14.87 -48.12
C LYS A 34 -40.78 15.56 -46.77
N LEU A 35 -40.44 16.85 -46.76
CA LEU A 35 -40.50 17.68 -45.56
C LEU A 35 -41.79 18.49 -45.52
N VAL A 36 -42.41 18.56 -44.35
CA VAL A 36 -43.53 19.43 -44.04
C VAL A 36 -43.07 20.49 -43.06
N ASN A 37 -42.80 21.69 -43.58
CA ASN A 37 -42.35 22.81 -42.75
C ASN A 37 -43.52 23.46 -42.02
N LEU A 38 -43.38 23.55 -40.69
CA LEU A 38 -44.36 24.14 -39.78
C LEU A 38 -43.90 25.57 -39.50
N LYS A 39 -44.44 26.52 -40.25
CA LYS A 39 -44.18 27.95 -40.01
C LYS A 39 -44.98 28.37 -38.77
N ASP A 40 -44.30 29.04 -37.84
CA ASP A 40 -44.89 29.66 -36.64
C ASP A 40 -45.47 28.70 -35.57
N LEU A 41 -44.92 27.48 -35.44
CA LEU A 41 -45.30 26.57 -34.35
C LEU A 41 -44.88 27.15 -32.99
N ASN A 42 -45.83 27.62 -32.19
CA ASN A 42 -45.61 28.19 -30.85
C ASN A 42 -46.49 27.51 -29.79
N ASP A 43 -46.37 27.95 -28.53
CA ASP A 43 -47.07 27.37 -27.38
C ASP A 43 -48.60 27.45 -27.44
N ASP A 44 -49.14 28.41 -28.21
CA ASP A 44 -50.57 28.67 -28.30
C ASP A 44 -51.25 27.86 -29.42
N VAL A 45 -50.46 27.16 -30.24
CA VAL A 45 -50.96 26.32 -31.34
C VAL A 45 -51.53 25.01 -30.79
N ASP A 46 -52.81 24.73 -31.06
CA ASP A 46 -53.42 23.45 -30.72
C ASP A 46 -52.87 22.34 -31.64
N VAL A 47 -52.10 21.42 -31.04
CA VAL A 47 -51.46 20.29 -31.73
C VAL A 47 -52.46 19.43 -32.48
N ARG A 48 -53.68 19.25 -31.94
CA ARG A 48 -54.70 18.41 -32.59
C ARG A 48 -55.24 19.07 -33.85
N GLN A 49 -55.50 20.37 -33.79
CA GLN A 49 -55.94 21.15 -34.95
C GLN A 49 -54.84 21.27 -36.00
N LEU A 50 -53.58 21.40 -35.58
CA LEU A 50 -52.46 21.44 -36.51
C LEU A 50 -52.25 20.08 -37.19
N ALA A 51 -52.46 18.96 -36.49
CA ALA A 51 -52.41 17.63 -37.09
C ALA A 51 -53.45 17.46 -38.21
N ASP A 52 -54.67 17.99 -38.01
CA ASP A 52 -55.71 18.03 -39.05
C ASP A 52 -55.23 18.79 -40.30
N VAL A 53 -54.68 19.99 -40.12
CA VAL A 53 -54.17 20.81 -41.22
C VAL A 53 -53.00 20.15 -41.94
N VAL A 54 -52.10 19.47 -41.21
CA VAL A 54 -50.97 18.74 -41.78
C VAL A 54 -51.45 17.56 -42.62
N MET A 55 -52.40 16.78 -42.12
CA MET A 55 -52.96 15.63 -42.83
C MET A 55 -53.79 16.06 -44.05
N GLU A 56 -54.55 17.16 -43.97
CA GLU A 56 -55.30 17.72 -45.11
C GLU A 56 -54.36 18.18 -46.23
N LYS A 57 -53.26 18.85 -45.89
CA LYS A 57 -52.27 19.34 -46.87
C LYS A 57 -51.31 18.25 -47.36
N CYS A 58 -51.14 17.17 -46.61
CA CYS A 58 -50.27 16.04 -46.95
C CYS A 58 -51.05 14.74 -47.06
N THR A 59 -51.75 14.57 -48.18
CA THR A 59 -52.55 13.38 -48.55
C THR A 59 -51.77 12.06 -48.61
N ILE A 60 -50.45 12.09 -48.41
CA ILE A 60 -49.59 10.89 -48.37
C ILE A 60 -49.68 10.20 -47.00
N ILE A 61 -50.04 10.93 -45.93
CA ILE A 61 -50.16 10.38 -44.57
C ILE A 61 -51.55 9.72 -44.41
N PRO A 62 -51.63 8.41 -44.08
CA PRO A 62 -52.91 7.74 -43.83
C PRO A 62 -53.59 8.24 -42.56
N GLU A 63 -54.93 8.23 -42.52
CA GLU A 63 -55.71 8.62 -41.31
C GLU A 63 -55.34 7.81 -40.05
N GLY A 64 -54.91 6.55 -40.22
CA GLY A 64 -54.48 5.68 -39.13
C GLY A 64 -53.21 6.14 -38.40
N MET A 65 -52.39 7.02 -38.99
CA MET A 65 -51.14 7.54 -38.40
C MET A 65 -51.31 8.91 -37.72
N ARG A 66 -52.56 9.36 -37.51
CA ARG A 66 -52.86 10.65 -36.86
C ARG A 66 -52.15 10.82 -35.51
N GLN A 67 -52.17 9.79 -34.67
CA GLN A 67 -51.56 9.84 -33.34
C GLN A 67 -50.04 10.06 -33.40
N GLU A 68 -49.36 9.51 -34.40
CA GLU A 68 -47.92 9.70 -34.62
C GLU A 68 -47.62 11.14 -35.05
N VAL A 69 -48.44 11.71 -35.93
CA VAL A 69 -48.34 13.14 -36.32
C VAL A 69 -48.53 14.05 -35.11
N GLU A 70 -49.54 13.79 -34.27
CA GLU A 70 -49.77 14.55 -33.03
C GLU A 70 -48.57 14.46 -32.08
N GLN A 71 -47.97 13.28 -31.91
CA GLN A 71 -46.79 13.10 -31.08
C GLN A 71 -45.57 13.87 -31.61
N ILE A 72 -45.31 13.83 -32.92
CA ILE A 72 -44.21 14.57 -33.56
C ILE A 72 -44.44 16.08 -33.43
N LEU A 73 -45.66 16.56 -33.65
CA LEU A 73 -46.02 17.97 -33.50
C LEU A 73 -45.86 18.44 -32.05
N TYR A 74 -46.32 17.64 -31.08
CA TYR A 74 -46.15 17.92 -29.65
C TYR A 74 -44.66 17.98 -29.27
N TYR A 75 -43.85 17.05 -29.78
CA TYR A 75 -42.40 17.05 -29.58
C TYR A 75 -41.75 18.32 -30.15
N LEU A 76 -42.08 18.69 -31.39
CA LEU A 76 -41.54 19.89 -32.06
C LEU A 76 -41.96 21.19 -31.34
N GLN A 77 -43.20 21.26 -30.85
CA GLN A 77 -43.71 22.40 -30.08
C GLN A 77 -42.96 22.55 -28.75
N ASN A 78 -42.81 21.46 -28.00
CA ASN A 78 -42.05 21.45 -26.75
C ASN A 78 -40.57 21.77 -26.97
N ARG A 79 -39.97 21.36 -28.10
CA ARG A 79 -38.61 21.74 -28.48
C ARG A 79 -38.49 23.26 -28.69
N ASN A 80 -39.46 23.88 -29.37
CA ASN A 80 -39.46 25.33 -29.60
C ASN A 80 -39.66 26.13 -28.30
N LYS A 81 -40.57 25.66 -27.43
CA LYS A 81 -40.78 26.23 -26.09
C LYS A 81 -39.49 26.28 -25.27
N ARG A 82 -38.69 25.21 -25.33
CA ARG A 82 -37.38 25.14 -24.65
C ARG A 82 -36.38 26.12 -25.27
N ALA A 83 -36.33 26.23 -26.60
CA ALA A 83 -35.43 27.15 -27.30
C ALA A 83 -35.75 28.63 -27.04
N SER A 84 -37.03 29.01 -27.00
CA SER A 84 -37.46 30.38 -26.69
C SER A 84 -37.13 30.79 -25.26
N LYS A 85 -37.41 29.92 -24.27
CA LYS A 85 -37.00 30.15 -22.87
C LYS A 85 -35.49 30.26 -22.73
N PHE A 86 -34.76 29.42 -23.45
CA PHE A 86 -33.30 29.41 -23.46
C PHE A 86 -32.70 30.72 -23.99
N GLY A 87 -33.23 31.27 -25.09
CA GLY A 87 -32.82 32.59 -25.61
C GLY A 87 -32.98 33.71 -24.59
N SER A 88 -34.13 33.74 -23.89
CA SER A 88 -34.40 34.76 -22.86
C SER A 88 -33.44 34.68 -21.66
N TYR A 89 -32.87 33.50 -21.37
CA TYR A 89 -31.89 33.37 -20.28
C TYR A 89 -30.51 33.91 -20.69
N ILE A 90 -30.17 33.83 -21.98
CA ILE A 90 -28.90 34.37 -22.51
C ILE A 90 -28.92 35.91 -22.45
N GLU A 91 -30.06 36.53 -22.75
CA GLU A 91 -30.24 37.99 -22.70
C GLU A 91 -29.93 38.57 -21.31
N LEU A 92 -30.26 37.83 -20.25
CA LEU A 92 -29.97 38.24 -18.86
C LEU A 92 -28.46 38.45 -18.59
N PHE A 93 -27.55 37.88 -19.39
CA PHE A 93 -26.10 38.09 -19.22
C PHE A 93 -25.60 39.45 -19.74
N TYR A 94 -26.46 40.22 -20.42
CA TYR A 94 -26.17 41.56 -20.91
C TYR A 94 -26.76 42.66 -20.01
N GLU A 95 -27.57 42.27 -19.03
CA GLU A 95 -28.23 43.16 -18.07
C GLU A 95 -27.37 43.42 -16.82
N GLU A 96 -27.98 44.00 -15.79
CA GLU A 96 -27.33 44.28 -14.51
C GLU A 96 -26.95 43.00 -13.71
N THR A 97 -26.25 43.20 -12.59
CA THR A 97 -25.63 42.09 -11.84
C THR A 97 -26.67 41.12 -11.25
N ALA A 98 -27.85 41.60 -10.88
CA ALA A 98 -28.90 40.76 -10.30
C ALA A 98 -29.50 39.81 -11.36
N GLU A 99 -29.71 40.32 -12.56
CA GLU A 99 -30.23 39.66 -13.75
C GLU A 99 -29.23 38.63 -14.24
N LYS A 100 -27.94 39.00 -14.34
CA LYS A 100 -26.85 38.06 -14.63
C LYS A 100 -26.84 36.88 -13.66
N ASN A 101 -27.01 37.14 -12.36
CA ASN A 101 -27.04 36.08 -11.34
C ASN A 101 -28.27 35.18 -11.50
N ARG A 102 -29.43 35.77 -11.78
CA ARG A 102 -30.65 35.01 -12.08
C ARG A 102 -30.48 34.15 -13.34
N GLY A 103 -29.92 34.71 -14.41
CA GLY A 103 -29.63 34.00 -15.66
C GLY A 103 -28.68 32.82 -15.43
N ALA A 104 -27.58 33.04 -14.69
CA ALA A 104 -26.65 31.98 -14.32
C ALA A 104 -27.33 30.85 -13.54
N LEU A 105 -28.17 31.16 -12.55
CA LEU A 105 -28.90 30.14 -11.78
C LEU A 105 -29.87 29.34 -12.66
N LEU A 106 -30.60 30.00 -13.56
CA LEU A 106 -31.51 29.33 -14.49
C LEU A 106 -30.78 28.39 -15.44
N ILE A 107 -29.64 28.83 -16.00
CA ILE A 107 -28.78 27.97 -16.83
C ILE A 107 -28.22 26.80 -16.02
N PHE A 108 -27.78 27.06 -14.78
CA PHE A 108 -27.27 26.00 -13.91
C PHE A 108 -28.33 24.92 -13.63
N GLU A 109 -29.59 25.30 -13.38
CA GLU A 109 -30.68 24.32 -13.24
C GLU A 109 -30.85 23.46 -14.50
N LEU A 110 -30.72 24.04 -15.71
CA LEU A 110 -30.80 23.28 -16.96
C LEU A 110 -29.65 22.26 -17.08
N THR A 111 -28.45 22.60 -16.62
CA THR A 111 -27.28 21.71 -16.68
C THR A 111 -27.41 20.45 -15.82
N LYS A 112 -28.31 20.43 -14.83
CA LYS A 112 -28.56 19.23 -14.02
C LYS A 112 -29.21 18.08 -14.79
N THR A 113 -29.78 18.37 -15.97
CA THR A 113 -30.36 17.35 -16.85
C THR A 113 -29.38 17.05 -17.98
N THR A 114 -28.84 15.83 -18.01
CA THR A 114 -27.81 15.41 -19.00
C THR A 114 -28.21 15.66 -20.45
N ALA A 115 -29.49 15.45 -20.80
CA ALA A 115 -30.00 15.66 -22.15
C ALA A 115 -29.95 17.13 -22.62
N ASN A 116 -29.82 18.10 -21.71
CA ASN A 116 -29.68 19.51 -22.07
C ASN A 116 -28.23 19.89 -22.37
N LEU A 117 -27.24 19.13 -21.87
CA LEU A 117 -25.84 19.58 -21.87
C LEU A 117 -25.28 19.79 -23.28
N GLU A 118 -25.61 18.90 -24.22
CA GLU A 118 -25.17 19.00 -25.61
C GLU A 118 -25.70 20.27 -26.29
N ILE A 119 -27.01 20.55 -26.11
CA ILE A 119 -27.63 21.77 -26.66
C ILE A 119 -27.02 23.05 -26.04
N LEU A 120 -26.72 23.01 -24.74
CA LEU A 120 -26.17 24.16 -24.02
C LEU A 120 -24.71 24.45 -24.42
N ILE A 121 -23.87 23.42 -24.54
CA ILE A 121 -22.44 23.58 -24.85
C ILE A 121 -22.19 23.90 -26.32
N GLU A 122 -23.04 23.42 -27.23
CA GLU A 122 -23.00 23.76 -28.67
C GLU A 122 -23.41 25.22 -28.93
N ASN A 123 -24.12 25.85 -28.00
CA ASN A 123 -24.47 27.25 -28.12
C ASN A 123 -23.28 28.17 -27.80
N GLU A 124 -22.53 28.56 -28.83
CA GLU A 124 -21.37 29.44 -28.68
C GLU A 124 -21.70 30.79 -28.02
N THR A 125 -22.91 31.31 -28.22
CA THR A 125 -23.32 32.60 -27.62
C THR A 125 -23.46 32.49 -26.10
N LEU A 126 -23.99 31.38 -25.60
CA LEU A 126 -24.09 31.10 -24.17
C LEU A 126 -22.69 30.95 -23.56
N ILE A 127 -21.86 30.07 -24.14
CA ILE A 127 -20.52 29.80 -23.61
C ILE A 127 -19.64 31.05 -23.65
N GLY A 128 -19.73 31.81 -24.74
CA GLY A 128 -19.10 33.13 -24.88
C GLY A 128 -19.59 34.13 -23.83
N ALA A 129 -20.90 34.23 -23.60
CA ALA A 129 -21.47 35.11 -22.58
C ALA A 129 -21.03 34.72 -21.16
N LEU A 130 -21.11 33.43 -20.80
CA LEU A 130 -20.65 32.91 -19.51
C LEU A 130 -19.16 33.18 -19.28
N ALA A 131 -18.32 32.92 -20.28
CA ALA A 131 -16.88 33.17 -20.20
C ALA A 131 -16.55 34.66 -20.06
N ARG A 132 -17.27 35.53 -20.78
CA ARG A 132 -17.13 36.99 -20.71
C ARG A 132 -17.54 37.51 -19.33
N VAL A 133 -18.74 37.15 -18.87
CA VAL A 133 -19.26 37.56 -17.55
C VAL A 133 -18.35 37.05 -16.45
N PHE A 134 -17.89 35.80 -16.53
CA PHE A 134 -16.91 35.29 -15.57
C PHE A 134 -15.62 36.09 -15.60
N ARG A 135 -15.08 36.46 -16.77
CA ARG A 135 -13.84 37.26 -16.87
C ARG A 135 -13.96 38.66 -16.28
N GLU A 136 -15.11 39.31 -16.45
CA GLU A 136 -15.35 40.71 -16.09
C GLU A 136 -15.80 40.89 -14.64
N ASP A 137 -16.66 39.99 -14.13
CA ASP A 137 -17.43 40.25 -12.91
C ASP A 137 -17.08 39.33 -11.73
N TRP A 138 -16.23 38.31 -11.90
CA TRP A 138 -15.87 37.38 -10.83
C TRP A 138 -15.27 38.03 -9.58
N LYS A 139 -14.55 39.15 -9.75
CA LYS A 139 -13.99 39.92 -8.62
C LYS A 139 -15.05 40.62 -7.78
N LYS A 140 -16.20 40.94 -8.39
CA LYS A 140 -17.27 41.75 -7.78
C LYS A 140 -18.35 40.88 -7.13
N ASN A 141 -18.70 39.76 -7.75
CA ASN A 141 -19.79 38.91 -7.29
C ASN A 141 -19.39 37.43 -7.27
N PHE A 142 -19.11 36.92 -6.07
CA PHE A 142 -18.75 35.52 -5.81
C PHE A 142 -19.84 34.53 -6.16
N ASP A 143 -21.10 34.86 -5.89
CA ASP A 143 -22.21 33.93 -6.06
C ASP A 143 -22.44 33.69 -7.56
N LEU A 144 -22.38 34.76 -8.36
CA LEU A 144 -22.39 34.69 -9.83
C LEU A 144 -21.18 33.91 -10.36
N ALA A 145 -19.97 34.26 -9.90
CA ALA A 145 -18.74 33.59 -10.32
C ALA A 145 -18.76 32.07 -10.05
N THR A 146 -19.17 31.70 -8.85
CA THR A 146 -19.28 30.31 -8.39
C THR A 146 -20.32 29.57 -9.23
N THR A 147 -21.47 30.18 -9.50
CA THR A 147 -22.52 29.58 -10.32
C THR A 147 -22.04 29.33 -11.75
N ILE A 148 -21.34 30.30 -12.37
CA ILE A 148 -20.78 30.14 -13.71
C ILE A 148 -19.73 29.02 -13.73
N ILE A 149 -18.83 28.95 -12.75
CA ILE A 149 -17.85 27.85 -12.69
C ILE A 149 -18.55 26.51 -12.48
N ARG A 150 -19.60 26.44 -11.65
CA ARG A 150 -20.39 25.21 -11.47
C ARG A 150 -21.09 24.77 -12.75
N ILE A 151 -21.55 25.69 -13.61
CA ILE A 151 -22.01 25.36 -14.97
C ILE A 151 -20.88 24.71 -15.77
N PHE A 152 -19.69 25.31 -15.79
CA PHE A 152 -18.55 24.72 -16.49
C PHE A 152 -18.10 23.38 -15.91
N VAL A 153 -18.25 23.17 -14.60
CA VAL A 153 -18.02 21.86 -13.96
C VAL A 153 -18.96 20.81 -14.56
N GLN A 154 -20.25 21.11 -14.74
CA GLN A 154 -21.19 20.17 -15.36
C GLN A 154 -20.76 19.75 -16.77
N PHE A 155 -20.26 20.69 -17.58
CA PHE A 155 -19.72 20.35 -18.90
C PHE A 155 -18.41 19.56 -18.83
N SER A 156 -17.53 19.89 -17.89
CA SER A 156 -16.20 19.30 -17.80
C SER A 156 -16.17 17.81 -17.44
N PHE A 157 -17.29 17.26 -16.94
CA PHE A 157 -17.42 15.82 -16.71
C PHE A 157 -17.36 14.98 -18.00
N TYR A 158 -17.61 15.59 -19.16
CA TYR A 158 -17.66 14.91 -20.44
C TYR A 158 -16.49 15.31 -21.32
N ASN A 159 -15.63 14.34 -21.66
CA ASN A 159 -14.43 14.56 -22.49
C ASN A 159 -14.76 15.21 -23.85
N GLN A 160 -15.92 14.89 -24.44
CA GLN A 160 -16.35 15.44 -25.73
C GLN A 160 -16.53 16.96 -25.72
N PHE A 161 -16.76 17.58 -24.56
CA PHE A 161 -16.96 19.03 -24.42
C PHE A 161 -15.65 19.79 -24.15
N GLN A 162 -14.52 19.10 -23.94
CA GLN A 162 -13.26 19.74 -23.59
C GLN A 162 -12.73 20.66 -24.70
N ALA A 163 -12.95 20.32 -25.97
CA ALA A 163 -12.53 21.17 -27.10
C ALA A 163 -13.19 22.57 -27.02
N THR A 164 -14.49 22.62 -26.74
CA THR A 164 -15.24 23.87 -26.57
C THR A 164 -14.75 24.65 -25.35
N LEU A 165 -14.55 23.99 -24.20
CA LEU A 165 -14.03 24.64 -22.98
C LEU A 165 -12.61 25.21 -23.20
N SER A 166 -11.77 24.50 -23.96
CA SER A 166 -10.42 24.93 -24.34
C SER A 166 -10.46 26.12 -25.30
N HIS A 167 -11.32 26.08 -26.31
CA HIS A 167 -11.54 27.17 -27.27
C HIS A 167 -11.86 28.49 -26.57
N HIS A 168 -12.74 28.47 -25.56
CA HIS A 168 -13.09 29.65 -24.76
C HIS A 168 -12.11 29.96 -23.62
N LYS A 169 -10.97 29.24 -23.53
CA LYS A 169 -9.90 29.42 -22.53
C LYS A 169 -10.41 29.32 -21.09
N ILE A 170 -11.42 28.49 -20.83
CA ILE A 170 -12.08 28.39 -19.53
C ILE A 170 -11.08 27.97 -18.42
N GLY A 171 -10.20 27.00 -18.69
CA GLY A 171 -9.16 26.58 -17.73
C GLY A 171 -8.18 27.70 -17.36
N ALA A 172 -7.79 28.54 -18.34
CA ALA A 172 -6.90 29.67 -18.07
C ALA A 172 -7.59 30.76 -17.23
N LEU A 173 -8.86 31.05 -17.49
CA LEU A 173 -9.66 31.97 -16.67
C LEU A 173 -9.78 31.46 -15.23
N CYS A 174 -9.99 30.15 -15.06
CA CYS A 174 -10.08 29.50 -13.77
C CYS A 174 -8.77 29.62 -12.98
N MET A 175 -7.62 29.33 -13.60
CA MET A 175 -6.29 29.52 -12.98
C MET A 175 -6.05 30.98 -12.57
N ASN A 176 -6.38 31.95 -13.43
CA ASN A 176 -6.22 33.38 -13.11
C ASN A 176 -7.08 33.79 -11.90
N ALA A 177 -8.31 33.29 -11.82
CA ALA A 177 -9.21 33.55 -10.71
C ALA A 177 -8.65 32.97 -9.41
N MET A 178 -8.19 31.72 -9.43
CA MET A 178 -7.56 31.08 -8.27
C MET A 178 -6.33 31.85 -7.78
N GLU A 179 -5.37 32.16 -8.64
CA GLU A 179 -4.14 32.87 -8.26
C GLU A 179 -4.42 34.21 -7.57
N TYR A 180 -5.38 34.97 -8.08
CA TYR A 180 -5.75 36.25 -7.50
C TYR A 180 -6.55 36.09 -6.21
N GLU A 181 -7.52 35.18 -6.16
CA GLU A 181 -8.27 34.91 -4.94
C GLU A 181 -7.32 34.50 -3.82
N MET A 182 -6.32 33.66 -4.09
CA MET A 182 -5.35 33.24 -3.08
C MET A 182 -4.56 34.41 -2.48
N LYS A 183 -4.27 35.46 -3.25
CA LYS A 183 -3.63 36.69 -2.74
C LYS A 183 -4.63 37.56 -1.99
N ARG A 184 -5.85 37.69 -2.51
CA ARG A 184 -6.91 38.48 -1.90
C ARG A 184 -7.34 37.92 -0.54
N GLY A 185 -7.42 36.60 -0.41
CA GLY A 185 -7.74 35.90 0.83
C GLY A 185 -6.72 36.15 1.94
N GLU A 186 -5.42 36.26 1.61
CA GLU A 186 -4.39 36.61 2.59
C GLU A 186 -4.59 38.01 3.17
N LEU A 187 -4.95 38.98 2.32
CA LEU A 187 -5.24 40.34 2.76
C LEU A 187 -6.44 40.36 3.72
N TRP A 188 -7.51 39.63 3.40
CA TRP A 188 -8.68 39.53 4.29
C TRP A 188 -8.37 38.80 5.60
N ALA A 189 -7.54 37.77 5.57
CA ALA A 189 -7.10 37.07 6.77
C ALA A 189 -6.28 38.01 7.68
N ALA A 190 -5.35 38.78 7.10
CA ALA A 190 -4.54 39.76 7.83
C ALA A 190 -5.39 40.92 8.39
N GLU A 191 -6.35 41.41 7.62
CA GLU A 191 -7.29 42.45 8.04
C GLU A 191 -8.18 41.95 9.19
N ALA A 192 -8.69 40.72 9.12
CA ALA A 192 -9.56 40.15 10.13
C ALA A 192 -8.91 40.01 11.52
N VAL A 193 -7.58 39.90 11.59
CA VAL A 193 -6.84 39.78 12.86
C VAL A 193 -6.79 41.12 13.61
N ASN A 194 -6.72 42.24 12.89
CA ASN A 194 -6.49 43.57 13.47
C ASN A 194 -7.73 44.48 13.46
N ALA A 195 -8.83 44.04 12.85
CA ALA A 195 -10.03 44.85 12.67
C ALA A 195 -11.05 44.66 13.80
N ASP A 196 -12.01 45.58 13.88
CA ASP A 196 -13.17 45.45 14.77
C ASP A 196 -14.05 44.24 14.38
N GLU A 197 -14.83 43.73 15.32
CA GLU A 197 -15.60 42.48 15.14
C GLU A 197 -16.57 42.54 13.94
N LYS A 198 -17.08 43.72 13.58
CA LYS A 198 -17.97 43.88 12.42
C LYS A 198 -17.20 43.70 11.11
N THR A 199 -16.00 44.28 11.02
CA THR A 199 -15.12 44.14 9.85
C THR A 199 -14.56 42.74 9.76
N ALA A 200 -14.09 42.17 10.87
CA ALA A 200 -13.61 40.80 10.94
C ALA A 200 -14.68 39.79 10.48
N ARG A 201 -15.95 39.98 10.88
CA ARG A 201 -17.08 39.16 10.42
C ARG A 201 -17.33 39.27 8.91
N LYS A 202 -17.18 40.45 8.31
CA LYS A 202 -17.28 40.63 6.85
C LYS A 202 -16.14 39.91 6.12
N CYS A 203 -14.91 40.02 6.61
CA CYS A 203 -13.76 39.31 6.05
C CYS A 203 -13.94 37.80 6.14
N ARG A 204 -14.40 37.27 7.28
CA ARG A 204 -14.75 35.84 7.43
C ARG A 204 -15.81 35.38 6.44
N LEU A 205 -16.85 36.19 6.19
CA LEU A 205 -17.87 35.87 5.19
C LEU A 205 -17.30 35.87 3.76
N ALA A 206 -16.44 36.84 3.43
CA ALA A 206 -15.77 36.90 2.13
C ALA A 206 -14.87 35.68 1.92
N ILE A 207 -14.10 35.28 2.93
CA ILE A 207 -13.25 34.07 2.89
C ILE A 207 -14.10 32.81 2.67
N ARG A 208 -15.27 32.68 3.32
CA ARG A 208 -16.16 31.53 3.07
C ARG A 208 -16.66 31.48 1.63
N LYS A 209 -17.09 32.61 1.07
CA LYS A 209 -17.52 32.70 -0.34
C LYS A 209 -16.37 32.41 -1.31
N GLN A 210 -15.18 32.89 -0.99
CA GLN A 210 -13.95 32.60 -1.71
C GLN A 210 -13.66 31.09 -1.72
N GLN A 211 -13.75 30.41 -0.57
CA GLN A 211 -13.50 28.98 -0.47
C GLN A 211 -14.46 28.16 -1.36
N THR A 212 -15.75 28.54 -1.43
CA THR A 212 -16.70 27.89 -2.34
C THR A 212 -16.34 28.11 -3.81
N LEU A 213 -15.91 29.32 -4.19
CA LEU A 213 -15.43 29.59 -5.54
C LEU A 213 -14.17 28.76 -5.86
N LEU A 214 -13.19 28.74 -4.96
CA LEU A 214 -11.96 27.96 -5.11
C LEU A 214 -12.26 26.46 -5.26
N ALA A 215 -13.20 25.91 -4.47
CA ALA A 215 -13.60 24.52 -4.59
C ALA A 215 -14.17 24.22 -5.97
N ALA A 216 -15.09 25.06 -6.48
CA ALA A 216 -15.65 24.91 -7.81
C ALA A 216 -14.56 25.02 -8.91
N CYS A 217 -13.62 25.94 -8.76
CA CYS A 217 -12.49 26.14 -9.66
C CYS A 217 -11.57 24.91 -9.69
N ILE A 218 -11.20 24.37 -8.52
CA ILE A 218 -10.34 23.19 -8.39
C ILE A 218 -11.01 21.97 -9.01
N THR A 219 -12.31 21.76 -8.77
CA THR A 219 -13.06 20.65 -9.39
C THR A 219 -13.06 20.75 -10.91
N LEU A 220 -13.30 21.96 -11.46
CA LEU A 220 -13.23 22.19 -12.90
C LEU A 220 -11.85 21.87 -13.47
N LEU A 221 -10.78 22.36 -12.82
CA LEU A 221 -9.42 22.10 -13.27
C LEU A 221 -9.04 20.62 -13.16
N THR A 222 -9.48 19.92 -12.12
CA THR A 222 -9.27 18.48 -11.94
C THR A 222 -9.88 17.70 -13.11
N ASN A 223 -11.09 18.05 -13.52
CA ASN A 223 -11.77 17.43 -14.66
C ASN A 223 -11.05 17.73 -15.99
N LEU A 224 -10.61 18.98 -16.19
CA LEU A 224 -9.85 19.38 -17.39
C LEU A 224 -8.46 18.74 -17.47
N ALA A 225 -7.86 18.42 -16.32
CA ALA A 225 -6.55 17.75 -16.25
C ALA A 225 -6.60 16.28 -16.70
N HIS A 226 -7.73 15.75 -17.16
CA HIS A 226 -7.76 14.47 -17.85
C HIS A 226 -6.84 14.45 -19.08
N ASP A 227 -6.69 15.59 -19.77
CA ASP A 227 -5.64 15.80 -20.77
C ASP A 227 -4.33 16.18 -20.09
N ILE A 228 -3.32 15.32 -20.27
CA ILE A 228 -1.97 15.50 -19.71
C ILE A 228 -1.33 16.82 -20.14
N ASN A 229 -1.61 17.34 -21.33
CA ASN A 229 -1.06 18.61 -21.80
C ASN A 229 -1.63 19.79 -21.02
N VAL A 230 -2.91 19.70 -20.63
CA VAL A 230 -3.55 20.72 -19.79
C VAL A 230 -3.00 20.63 -18.38
N GLU A 231 -2.85 19.42 -17.83
CA GLU A 231 -2.24 19.19 -16.52
C GLU A 231 -0.85 19.81 -16.43
N LEU A 232 0.03 19.55 -17.41
CA LEU A 232 1.38 20.13 -17.47
C LEU A 232 1.36 21.66 -17.54
N LYS A 233 0.39 22.25 -18.27
CA LYS A 233 0.22 23.72 -18.31
C LYS A 233 -0.20 24.29 -16.95
N MET A 234 -1.03 23.57 -16.18
CA MET A 234 -1.43 23.96 -14.83
C MET A 234 -0.25 23.85 -13.85
N VAL A 235 0.54 22.78 -13.93
CA VAL A 235 1.75 22.59 -13.11
C VAL A 235 2.77 23.70 -13.35
N ARG A 236 3.01 24.11 -14.60
CA ARG A 236 3.86 25.26 -14.95
C ARG A 236 3.36 26.60 -14.41
N ARG A 237 2.12 26.66 -13.92
CA ARG A 237 1.49 27.82 -13.30
C ARG A 237 1.28 27.61 -11.80
N ASP A 238 2.15 26.83 -11.16
CA ASP A 238 2.21 26.64 -9.71
C ASP A 238 0.90 26.14 -9.08
N VAL A 239 0.15 25.30 -9.79
CA VAL A 239 -1.10 24.73 -9.24
C VAL A 239 -0.85 23.91 -7.97
N VAL A 240 0.28 23.19 -7.88
CA VAL A 240 0.63 22.38 -6.69
C VAL A 240 0.83 23.27 -5.45
N PRO A 241 1.69 24.32 -5.47
CA PRO A 241 1.77 25.28 -4.37
C PRO A 241 0.43 25.93 -3.98
N ILE A 242 -0.41 26.28 -4.96
CA ILE A 242 -1.73 26.85 -4.70
C ILE A 242 -2.61 25.85 -3.91
N LEU A 243 -2.64 24.58 -4.32
CA LEU A 243 -3.40 23.53 -3.66
C LEU A 243 -2.90 23.26 -2.23
N LEU A 244 -1.58 23.23 -2.01
CA LEU A 244 -1.00 23.06 -0.66
C LEU A 244 -1.41 24.20 0.28
N LYS A 245 -1.52 25.42 -0.24
CA LYS A 245 -2.06 26.54 0.53
C LYS A 245 -3.56 26.39 0.77
N CYS A 246 -4.33 25.91 -0.20
CA CYS A 246 -5.76 25.61 -0.03
C CYS A 246 -6.05 24.60 1.07
N LEU A 247 -5.19 23.57 1.25
CA LEU A 247 -5.32 22.61 2.36
C LEU A 247 -5.26 23.24 3.76
N SER A 248 -4.70 24.45 3.87
CA SER A 248 -4.64 25.16 5.15
C SER A 248 -6.02 25.68 5.60
N PHE A 249 -7.00 25.77 4.69
CA PHE A 249 -8.37 26.22 4.94
C PHE A 249 -9.31 25.10 5.39
N ARG A 250 -8.96 24.42 6.49
CA ARG A 250 -9.63 23.20 6.98
C ARG A 250 -11.11 23.36 7.36
N GLU A 251 -11.60 24.58 7.53
CA GLU A 251 -13.01 24.85 7.84
C GLU A 251 -13.97 24.52 6.69
N SER A 252 -13.48 24.47 5.45
CA SER A 252 -14.30 24.18 4.27
C SER A 252 -14.10 22.75 3.82
N SER A 253 -15.09 21.89 4.08
CA SER A 253 -15.07 20.49 3.64
C SER A 253 -15.07 20.36 2.12
N GLU A 254 -15.88 21.18 1.42
CA GLU A 254 -15.96 21.20 -0.05
C GLU A 254 -14.60 21.54 -0.68
N LEU A 255 -13.92 22.58 -0.18
CA LEU A 255 -12.59 22.96 -0.67
C LEU A 255 -11.54 21.91 -0.34
N THR A 256 -11.56 21.38 0.89
CA THR A 256 -10.58 20.36 1.33
C THR A 256 -10.70 19.11 0.45
N LEU A 257 -11.92 18.62 0.20
CA LEU A 257 -12.16 17.47 -0.68
C LEU A 257 -11.66 17.73 -2.10
N ALA A 258 -12.06 18.84 -2.73
CA ALA A 258 -11.62 19.17 -4.08
C ALA A 258 -10.09 19.28 -4.16
N THR A 259 -9.46 19.87 -3.15
CA THR A 259 -8.01 20.05 -3.08
C THR A 259 -7.28 18.71 -2.95
N VAL A 260 -7.72 17.83 -2.05
CA VAL A 260 -7.12 16.49 -1.86
C VAL A 260 -7.31 15.65 -3.13
N GLN A 261 -8.47 15.71 -3.79
CA GLN A 261 -8.72 14.99 -5.03
C GLN A 261 -7.79 15.43 -6.17
N PHE A 262 -7.53 16.74 -6.28
CA PHE A 262 -6.61 17.22 -7.32
C PHE A 262 -5.16 16.85 -6.99
N LEU A 263 -4.73 17.01 -5.73
CA LEU A 263 -3.40 16.58 -5.29
C LEU A 263 -3.20 15.08 -5.49
N LEU A 264 -4.21 14.25 -5.22
CA LEU A 264 -4.19 12.81 -5.51
C LEU A 264 -3.91 12.50 -6.98
N LYS A 265 -4.53 13.26 -7.90
CA LYS A 265 -4.26 13.11 -9.33
C LYS A 265 -2.84 13.53 -9.69
N LEU A 266 -2.38 14.65 -9.13
CA LEU A 266 -1.05 15.20 -9.40
C LEU A 266 0.08 14.36 -8.78
N SER A 267 -0.20 13.59 -7.71
CA SER A 267 0.78 12.79 -6.98
C SER A 267 1.24 11.54 -7.74
N ILE A 268 0.82 11.34 -8.98
CA ILE A 268 1.30 10.26 -9.84
C ILE A 268 2.70 10.59 -10.37
N PHE A 269 3.01 11.88 -10.55
CA PHE A 269 4.29 12.37 -11.07
C PHE A 269 5.27 12.70 -9.94
N GLU A 270 6.52 12.28 -10.10
CA GLU A 270 7.55 12.40 -9.06
C GLU A 270 7.97 13.86 -8.83
N GLU A 271 8.00 14.67 -9.88
CA GLU A 271 8.28 16.11 -9.81
C GLU A 271 7.22 16.83 -8.96
N ASN A 272 5.96 16.44 -9.12
CA ASN A 272 4.87 17.01 -8.33
C ASN A 272 4.96 16.57 -6.86
N LYS A 273 5.29 15.30 -6.58
CA LYS A 273 5.51 14.83 -5.20
C LYS A 273 6.63 15.59 -4.50
N THR A 274 7.72 15.88 -5.22
CA THR A 274 8.84 16.67 -4.68
C THR A 274 8.37 18.05 -4.22
N VAL A 275 7.54 18.73 -5.01
CA VAL A 275 6.96 20.04 -4.64
C VAL A 275 5.97 19.90 -3.48
N MET A 276 5.17 18.83 -3.45
CA MET A 276 4.27 18.53 -2.33
C MET A 276 5.03 18.33 -1.01
N GLU A 277 6.15 17.61 -1.05
CA GLU A 277 7.00 17.38 0.11
C GLU A 277 7.58 18.70 0.64
N GLN A 278 8.07 19.57 -0.25
CA GLN A 278 8.58 20.90 0.12
C GLN A 278 7.52 21.77 0.80
N GLY A 279 6.25 21.63 0.41
CA GLY A 279 5.13 22.35 1.02
C GLY A 279 4.44 21.62 2.18
N ASP A 280 5.12 20.64 2.79
CA ASP A 280 4.65 19.91 3.97
C ASP A 280 3.31 19.18 3.76
N ILE A 281 3.18 18.43 2.66
CA ILE A 281 1.94 17.70 2.37
C ILE A 281 1.56 16.71 3.48
N ILE A 282 2.53 15.98 4.04
CA ILE A 282 2.25 14.96 5.07
C ILE A 282 1.68 15.61 6.33
N GLY A 283 2.34 16.63 6.88
CA GLY A 283 1.85 17.32 8.07
C GLY A 283 0.46 17.94 7.86
N LYS A 284 0.20 18.50 6.67
CA LYS A 284 -1.11 19.06 6.31
C LYS A 284 -2.22 18.01 6.22
N LEU A 285 -1.94 16.82 5.67
CA LEU A 285 -2.93 15.74 5.57
C LEU A 285 -3.20 15.09 6.92
N LEU A 286 -2.17 14.89 7.75
CA LEU A 286 -2.33 14.29 9.09
C LEU A 286 -3.14 15.18 10.02
N GLN A 287 -3.03 16.49 9.85
CA GLN A 287 -3.88 17.50 10.49
C GLN A 287 -5.38 17.43 10.16
N LEU A 288 -5.79 16.59 9.20
CA LEU A 288 -7.20 16.32 8.89
C LEU A 288 -7.78 15.19 9.74
N PHE A 289 -6.95 14.35 10.37
CA PHE A 289 -7.44 13.24 11.17
C PHE A 289 -7.92 13.70 12.56
N PRO A 290 -9.01 13.10 13.08
CA PRO A 290 -9.84 12.07 12.46
C PRO A 290 -10.81 12.62 11.38
N ILE A 291 -10.88 11.95 10.22
CA ILE A 291 -11.73 12.38 9.09
C ILE A 291 -13.09 11.68 9.12
N GLY A 292 -14.15 12.43 9.44
CA GLY A 292 -15.52 11.91 9.45
C GLY A 292 -16.11 11.66 8.06
N ASP A 293 -15.87 12.57 7.11
CA ASP A 293 -16.38 12.47 5.73
C ASP A 293 -15.73 11.30 4.97
N VAL A 294 -16.57 10.40 4.44
CA VAL A 294 -16.10 9.14 3.84
C VAL A 294 -15.30 9.39 2.55
N GLU A 295 -15.75 10.32 1.73
CA GLU A 295 -15.11 10.61 0.43
C GLU A 295 -13.78 11.33 0.61
N LEU A 296 -13.70 12.30 1.53
CA LEU A 296 -12.47 12.95 1.92
C LEU A 296 -11.48 11.96 2.55
N ARG A 297 -11.97 11.06 3.41
CA ARG A 297 -11.12 10.03 4.03
C ARG A 297 -10.51 9.12 2.96
N LYS A 298 -11.32 8.59 2.04
CA LYS A 298 -10.83 7.75 0.93
C LYS A 298 -9.83 8.48 0.04
N ALA A 299 -10.11 9.74 -0.32
CA ALA A 299 -9.20 10.54 -1.13
C ALA A 299 -7.87 10.80 -0.40
N THR A 300 -7.92 11.08 0.90
CA THR A 300 -6.74 11.33 1.74
C THR A 300 -5.90 10.06 1.90
N ILE A 301 -6.51 8.92 2.19
CA ILE A 301 -5.81 7.62 2.30
C ILE A 301 -5.15 7.25 0.97
N ARG A 302 -5.82 7.45 -0.17
CA ARG A 302 -5.24 7.21 -1.50
C ARG A 302 -4.04 8.11 -1.78
N LEU A 303 -4.10 9.39 -1.36
CA LEU A 303 -2.99 10.32 -1.54
C LEU A 303 -1.80 9.94 -0.65
N LEU A 304 -2.05 9.63 0.62
CA LEU A 304 -1.03 9.12 1.54
C LEU A 304 -0.40 7.82 1.02
N PHE A 305 -1.20 6.91 0.43
CA PHE A 305 -0.68 5.72 -0.23
C PHE A 305 0.27 6.05 -1.39
N ASN A 306 -0.08 6.98 -2.28
CA ASN A 306 0.80 7.40 -3.37
C ASN A 306 2.12 8.01 -2.86
N LEU A 307 2.08 8.72 -1.74
CA LEU A 307 3.26 9.32 -1.10
C LEU A 307 4.07 8.31 -0.28
N SER A 308 3.46 7.22 0.17
CA SER A 308 4.10 6.19 1.00
C SER A 308 5.15 5.36 0.27
N PHE A 309 5.33 5.51 -1.04
CA PHE A 309 6.42 4.84 -1.74
C PHE A 309 7.79 5.47 -1.41
N ASP A 310 7.81 6.73 -0.97
CA ASP A 310 9.01 7.37 -0.45
C ASP A 310 9.24 7.01 1.04
N ALA A 311 10.46 6.56 1.36
CA ALA A 311 10.81 6.08 2.70
C ALA A 311 10.84 7.20 3.75
N LYS A 312 11.15 8.44 3.36
CA LYS A 312 11.12 9.59 4.28
C LYS A 312 9.68 9.96 4.63
N SER A 313 8.79 9.96 3.64
CA SER A 313 7.36 10.18 3.81
C SER A 313 6.73 9.11 4.68
N ARG A 314 7.06 7.82 4.50
CA ARG A 314 6.60 6.73 5.39
C ARG A 314 7.00 6.95 6.84
N ARG A 315 8.29 7.12 7.11
CA ARG A 315 8.81 7.35 8.47
C ARG A 315 8.10 8.51 9.15
N ARG A 316 7.88 9.59 8.39
CA ARG A 316 7.14 10.74 8.89
C ARG A 316 5.69 10.40 9.24
N MET A 317 4.96 9.73 8.34
CA MET A 317 3.59 9.27 8.59
C MET A 317 3.50 8.40 9.86
N VAL A 318 4.44 7.49 10.04
CA VAL A 318 4.51 6.62 11.23
C VAL A 318 4.80 7.45 12.48
N SER A 319 5.82 8.30 12.46
CA SER A 319 6.21 9.13 13.62
C SER A 319 5.11 10.08 14.10
N GLU A 320 4.23 10.52 13.19
CA GLU A 320 3.08 11.38 13.49
C GLU A 320 1.79 10.56 13.80
N GLY A 321 1.89 9.24 13.96
CA GLY A 321 0.82 8.39 14.51
C GLY A 321 -0.23 7.91 13.50
N LEU A 322 0.03 7.95 12.20
CA LEU A 322 -0.95 7.58 11.16
C LEU A 322 -1.46 6.13 11.31
N VAL A 323 -0.64 5.21 11.83
CA VAL A 323 -0.99 3.79 12.00
C VAL A 323 -2.29 3.60 12.77
N ALA A 324 -2.49 4.34 13.87
CA ALA A 324 -3.69 4.24 14.70
C ALA A 324 -4.97 4.71 13.98
N HIS A 325 -4.84 5.60 12.99
CA HIS A 325 -5.96 6.06 12.18
C HIS A 325 -6.29 5.13 11.00
N VAL A 326 -5.29 4.41 10.48
CA VAL A 326 -5.44 3.52 9.33
C VAL A 326 -5.90 2.13 9.76
N ALA A 327 -5.41 1.62 10.89
CA ALA A 327 -5.71 0.27 11.38
C ALA A 327 -7.22 -0.06 11.45
N PRO A 328 -8.11 0.84 11.92
CA PRO A 328 -9.55 0.55 11.98
C PRO A 328 -10.26 0.51 10.61
N LEU A 329 -9.58 0.90 9.52
CA LEU A 329 -10.17 1.03 8.19
C LEU A 329 -9.80 -0.13 7.26
N ILE A 330 -8.90 -1.01 7.66
CA ILE A 330 -8.30 -2.01 6.76
C ILE A 330 -9.27 -3.09 6.28
N ASP A 331 -10.39 -3.29 6.98
CA ASP A 331 -11.43 -4.26 6.61
C ASP A 331 -12.44 -3.70 5.59
N SER A 332 -12.57 -2.38 5.51
CA SER A 332 -13.59 -1.68 4.73
C SER A 332 -13.00 -0.84 3.59
N ASP A 333 -11.70 -0.56 3.63
CA ASP A 333 -10.98 0.17 2.59
C ASP A 333 -9.68 -0.54 2.18
N ALA A 334 -9.71 -1.15 0.98
CA ALA A 334 -8.55 -1.83 0.40
C ALA A 334 -7.31 -0.92 0.24
N LYS A 335 -7.50 0.40 0.10
CA LYS A 335 -6.38 1.35 0.02
C LYS A 335 -5.81 1.67 1.40
N ALA A 336 -6.62 1.59 2.46
CA ALA A 336 -6.12 1.64 3.83
C ALA A 336 -5.27 0.41 4.14
N LEU A 337 -5.70 -0.79 3.72
CA LEU A 337 -4.90 -2.02 3.83
C LEU A 337 -3.56 -1.89 3.09
N ASN A 338 -3.58 -1.42 1.83
CA ASN A 338 -2.35 -1.21 1.05
C ASN A 338 -1.42 -0.17 1.67
N LEU A 339 -1.97 0.90 2.25
CA LEU A 339 -1.19 1.89 2.99
C LEU A 339 -0.58 1.27 4.24
N LEU A 340 -1.34 0.49 5.01
CA LEU A 340 -0.82 -0.19 6.20
C LEU A 340 0.31 -1.17 5.84
N TYR A 341 0.24 -1.85 4.70
CA TYR A 341 1.34 -2.65 4.17
C TYR A 341 2.60 -1.83 3.93
N GLN A 342 2.49 -0.65 3.31
CA GLN A 342 3.64 0.23 3.12
C GLN A 342 4.23 0.69 4.46
N LEU A 343 3.37 1.06 5.42
CA LEU A 343 3.80 1.51 6.74
C LEU A 343 4.44 0.38 7.57
N SER A 344 3.94 -0.86 7.48
CA SER A 344 4.39 -2.00 8.30
C SER A 344 5.82 -2.45 8.01
N VAL A 345 6.44 -1.94 6.94
CA VAL A 345 7.88 -2.13 6.68
C VAL A 345 8.72 -1.47 7.79
N ASP A 346 8.22 -0.39 8.39
CA ASP A 346 8.87 0.37 9.46
C ASP A 346 8.70 -0.30 10.83
N ASP A 347 9.77 -0.36 11.63
CA ASP A 347 9.75 -1.01 12.95
C ASP A 347 8.87 -0.25 13.94
N ASP A 348 8.82 1.09 13.88
CA ASP A 348 7.95 1.89 14.73
C ASP A 348 6.47 1.60 14.42
N ALA A 349 6.14 1.36 13.16
CA ALA A 349 4.78 1.01 12.76
C ALA A 349 4.39 -0.37 13.32
N LYS A 350 5.29 -1.36 13.29
CA LYS A 350 5.06 -2.68 13.89
C LYS A 350 4.82 -2.53 15.39
N ALA A 351 5.60 -1.71 16.09
CA ALA A 351 5.39 -1.44 17.51
C ALA A 351 4.02 -0.78 17.78
N MET A 352 3.58 0.16 16.93
CA MET A 352 2.26 0.80 17.06
C MET A 352 1.09 -0.16 16.85
N LEU A 353 1.22 -1.15 15.97
CA LEU A 353 0.17 -2.14 15.70
C LEU A 353 -0.26 -2.91 16.96
N THR A 354 0.64 -3.07 17.94
CA THR A 354 0.37 -3.75 19.22
C THR A 354 -0.76 -3.12 20.02
N PHE A 355 -1.07 -1.84 19.77
CA PHE A 355 -2.10 -1.06 20.46
C PHE A 355 -3.37 -0.88 19.62
N THR A 356 -3.53 -1.66 18.55
CA THR A 356 -4.68 -1.58 17.63
C THR A 356 -5.34 -2.94 17.45
N ASP A 357 -6.57 -2.95 16.93
CA ASP A 357 -7.27 -4.20 16.59
C ASP A 357 -6.82 -4.82 15.25
N ALA A 358 -5.78 -4.26 14.60
CA ALA A 358 -5.34 -4.69 13.27
C ALA A 358 -4.97 -6.17 13.24
N MET A 359 -4.28 -6.69 14.27
CA MET A 359 -3.88 -8.10 14.32
C MET A 359 -5.11 -9.02 14.32
N GLN A 360 -6.17 -8.66 15.05
CA GLN A 360 -7.41 -9.45 15.09
C GLN A 360 -8.13 -9.42 13.74
N LEU A 361 -8.22 -8.24 13.11
CA LEU A 361 -8.86 -8.08 11.80
C LEU A 361 -8.14 -8.87 10.71
N LEU A 362 -6.80 -8.79 10.67
CA LEU A 362 -5.97 -9.49 9.69
C LEU A 362 -6.01 -11.02 9.89
N MET A 363 -5.94 -11.48 11.15
CA MET A 363 -6.06 -12.92 11.47
C MET A 363 -7.42 -13.48 11.07
N ARG A 364 -8.51 -12.76 11.36
CA ARG A 364 -9.87 -13.14 10.93
C ARG A 364 -9.96 -13.27 9.41
N ASP A 365 -9.41 -12.30 8.68
CA ASP A 365 -9.43 -12.31 7.21
C ASP A 365 -8.65 -13.50 6.63
N LEU A 366 -7.45 -13.76 7.15
CA LEU A 366 -6.63 -14.92 6.78
C LEU A 366 -7.35 -16.25 7.06
N LEU A 367 -7.85 -16.45 8.28
CA LEU A 367 -8.42 -17.73 8.70
C LEU A 367 -9.79 -18.03 8.08
N THR A 368 -10.50 -17.01 7.60
CA THR A 368 -11.75 -17.20 6.84
C THR A 368 -11.51 -17.49 5.36
N GLY A 369 -10.24 -17.51 4.91
CA GLY A 369 -9.87 -17.73 3.51
C GLY A 369 -10.05 -16.50 2.61
N ASN A 370 -10.39 -15.35 3.17
CA ASN A 370 -10.56 -14.08 2.44
C ASN A 370 -9.26 -13.26 2.38
N GLY A 371 -8.25 -13.66 3.16
CA GLY A 371 -6.95 -13.02 3.28
C GLY A 371 -6.24 -12.79 1.96
N SER A 372 -6.12 -11.52 1.57
CA SER A 372 -5.31 -11.10 0.42
C SER A 372 -3.81 -11.27 0.67
N GLU A 373 -2.99 -11.22 -0.38
CA GLU A 373 -1.52 -11.19 -0.23
C GLU A 373 -1.04 -10.01 0.62
N ALA A 374 -1.72 -8.87 0.56
CA ALA A 374 -1.43 -7.72 1.41
C ALA A 374 -1.72 -8.04 2.89
N THR A 375 -2.83 -8.71 3.19
CA THR A 375 -3.18 -9.17 4.55
C THR A 375 -2.05 -10.04 5.12
N LYS A 376 -1.61 -11.04 4.36
CA LYS A 376 -0.55 -11.97 4.77
C LYS A 376 0.80 -11.26 4.91
N ALA A 377 1.15 -10.37 4.00
CA ALA A 377 2.39 -9.61 4.06
C ALA A 377 2.43 -8.64 5.26
N ILE A 378 1.30 -8.00 5.60
CA ILE A 378 1.21 -7.18 6.82
C ILE A 378 1.39 -8.05 8.05
N LEU A 379 0.74 -9.21 8.14
CA LEU A 379 0.92 -10.15 9.25
C LEU A 379 2.38 -10.61 9.38
N LEU A 380 3.04 -10.91 8.27
CA LEU A 380 4.46 -11.29 8.25
C LEU A 380 5.33 -10.17 8.82
N ASN A 381 5.16 -8.95 8.32
CA ASN A 381 5.90 -7.78 8.82
C ASN A 381 5.60 -7.50 10.29
N ALA A 382 4.32 -7.55 10.69
CA ALA A 382 3.89 -7.26 12.04
C ALA A 382 4.43 -8.29 13.05
N CYS A 383 4.44 -9.59 12.69
CA CYS A 383 4.94 -10.66 13.54
C CYS A 383 6.47 -10.65 13.71
N ALA A 384 7.20 -9.85 12.94
CA ALA A 384 8.61 -9.58 13.25
C ALA A 384 8.78 -8.82 14.58
N GLU A 385 7.74 -8.12 15.06
CA GLU A 385 7.69 -7.54 16.40
C GLU A 385 7.11 -8.55 17.41
N LYS A 386 7.88 -8.83 18.48
CA LYS A 386 7.56 -9.87 19.47
C LYS A 386 6.17 -9.74 20.08
N ARG A 387 5.77 -8.52 20.43
CA ARG A 387 4.45 -8.26 21.05
C ARG A 387 3.30 -8.56 20.10
N ASN A 388 3.42 -8.28 18.81
CA ASN A 388 2.40 -8.64 17.82
C ASN A 388 2.33 -10.15 17.63
N ALA A 389 3.48 -10.84 17.58
CA ALA A 389 3.52 -12.29 17.54
C ALA A 389 2.76 -12.89 18.73
N GLN A 390 2.96 -12.35 19.94
CA GLN A 390 2.22 -12.76 21.15
C GLN A 390 0.70 -12.49 21.06
N LEU A 391 0.25 -11.44 20.38
CA LEU A 391 -1.19 -11.23 20.14
C LEU A 391 -1.78 -12.30 19.22
N VAL A 392 -0.99 -12.84 18.29
CA VAL A 392 -1.43 -13.91 17.38
C VAL A 392 -1.45 -15.27 18.07
N CYS A 393 -0.44 -15.60 18.88
CA CYS A 393 -0.23 -16.94 19.44
C CYS A 393 -0.39 -17.07 20.96
N GLY A 394 -0.69 -15.99 21.67
CA GLY A 394 -0.95 -16.01 23.11
C GLY A 394 -2.26 -16.72 23.46
N HIS A 395 -2.61 -16.72 24.75
CA HIS A 395 -3.78 -17.44 25.31
C HIS A 395 -5.10 -17.13 24.58
N ASP A 396 -5.33 -15.86 24.24
CA ASP A 396 -6.53 -15.39 23.54
C ASP A 396 -6.35 -15.29 22.02
N GLY A 397 -5.18 -15.72 21.52
CA GLY A 397 -4.83 -15.72 20.11
C GLY A 397 -5.35 -16.94 19.34
N GLN A 398 -5.20 -16.91 18.03
CA GLN A 398 -5.65 -17.97 17.10
C GLN A 398 -4.46 -18.69 16.43
N GLY A 399 -3.28 -18.68 17.07
CA GLY A 399 -2.05 -19.25 16.52
C GLY A 399 -2.17 -20.73 16.14
N SER A 400 -2.92 -21.54 16.88
CA SER A 400 -3.13 -22.96 16.51
C SER A 400 -3.87 -23.11 15.18
N LEU A 401 -4.88 -22.27 14.92
CA LEU A 401 -5.61 -22.26 13.65
C LEU A 401 -4.74 -21.75 12.51
N LEU A 402 -3.86 -20.78 12.76
CA LEU A 402 -2.87 -20.31 11.79
C LEU A 402 -1.92 -21.44 11.38
N MET A 403 -1.51 -22.26 12.34
CA MET A 403 -0.62 -23.40 12.11
C MET A 403 -1.32 -24.49 11.29
N ASP A 404 -2.57 -24.83 11.64
CA ASP A 404 -3.39 -25.75 10.85
C ASP A 404 -3.57 -25.23 9.42
N ALA A 405 -3.89 -23.93 9.26
CA ALA A 405 -4.00 -23.28 7.95
C ALA A 405 -2.69 -23.33 7.14
N ALA A 406 -1.53 -23.17 7.78
CA ALA A 406 -0.24 -23.28 7.11
C ALA A 406 0.04 -24.71 6.62
N ILE A 407 -0.15 -25.71 7.49
CA ILE A 407 0.11 -27.13 7.17
C ILE A 407 -0.86 -27.64 6.10
N ASP A 408 -2.14 -27.32 6.23
CA ASP A 408 -3.20 -27.85 5.36
C ASP A 408 -3.32 -27.04 4.05
N GLY A 409 -3.13 -25.73 4.12
CA GLY A 409 -3.40 -24.80 3.02
C GLY A 409 -2.29 -24.68 1.97
N ARG A 410 -1.09 -25.20 2.25
CA ARG A 410 0.11 -25.09 1.38
C ARG A 410 0.47 -23.67 0.95
N ASP A 411 0.16 -22.68 1.78
CA ASP A 411 0.44 -21.28 1.48
C ASP A 411 1.82 -20.88 2.03
N LEU A 412 2.74 -20.56 1.11
CA LEU A 412 4.11 -20.18 1.45
C LEU A 412 4.18 -18.92 2.33
N MET A 413 3.30 -17.95 2.12
CA MET A 413 3.30 -16.72 2.91
C MET A 413 2.84 -17.00 4.34
N VAL A 414 1.84 -17.87 4.51
CA VAL A 414 1.39 -18.30 5.84
C VAL A 414 2.49 -19.06 6.57
N ALA A 415 3.22 -19.95 5.88
CA ALA A 415 4.39 -20.62 6.46
C ALA A 415 5.48 -19.63 6.92
N LYS A 416 5.72 -18.55 6.16
CA LYS A 416 6.64 -17.47 6.57
C LYS A 416 6.16 -16.71 7.80
N ILE A 417 4.85 -16.44 7.94
CA ILE A 417 4.27 -15.81 9.14
C ILE A 417 4.53 -16.71 10.35
N VAL A 418 4.25 -18.01 10.23
CA VAL A 418 4.49 -18.99 11.29
C VAL A 418 5.96 -19.02 11.70
N ARG A 419 6.87 -19.00 10.73
CA ARG A 419 8.31 -18.94 10.98
C ARG A 419 8.72 -17.66 11.70
N SER A 420 8.18 -16.51 11.30
CA SER A 420 8.42 -15.22 11.95
C SER A 420 8.00 -15.27 13.42
N ILE A 421 6.84 -15.85 13.73
CA ILE A 421 6.40 -16.07 15.12
C ILE A 421 7.38 -16.98 15.88
N ALA A 422 7.81 -18.08 15.27
CA ALA A 422 8.74 -19.05 15.89
C ALA A 422 10.13 -18.46 16.18
N SER A 423 10.54 -17.41 15.46
CA SER A 423 11.83 -16.73 15.69
C SER A 423 11.92 -16.02 17.05
N HIS A 424 10.77 -15.72 17.67
CA HIS A 424 10.72 -15.13 19.00
C HIS A 424 10.81 -16.20 20.08
N GLU A 425 11.64 -15.96 21.08
CA GLU A 425 11.76 -16.84 22.25
C GLU A 425 10.67 -16.58 23.30
N GLY A 426 10.37 -17.60 24.11
CA GLY A 426 9.42 -17.54 25.22
C GLY A 426 8.03 -18.04 24.83
N PRO A 427 6.93 -17.43 25.35
CA PRO A 427 5.57 -17.94 25.18
C PRO A 427 5.10 -18.09 23.73
N THR A 428 5.74 -17.38 22.79
CA THR A 428 5.47 -17.51 21.35
C THR A 428 5.82 -18.90 20.81
N GLN A 429 6.76 -19.62 21.44
CA GLN A 429 7.11 -20.97 21.02
C GLN A 429 6.21 -22.06 21.63
N ASP A 430 5.47 -21.76 22.70
CA ASP A 430 4.67 -22.74 23.43
C ASP A 430 3.56 -23.35 22.55
N MET A 431 3.03 -22.57 21.60
CA MET A 431 2.02 -23.05 20.63
C MET A 431 2.52 -24.24 19.79
N PHE A 432 3.83 -24.34 19.56
CA PHE A 432 4.41 -25.38 18.71
C PHE A 432 4.63 -26.71 19.45
N VAL A 433 4.77 -26.66 20.77
CA VAL A 433 5.11 -27.83 21.61
C VAL A 433 3.97 -28.84 21.67
N VAL A 434 2.73 -28.37 21.77
CA VAL A 434 1.59 -29.23 22.11
C VAL A 434 1.05 -30.04 20.93
N ARG A 435 1.06 -29.49 19.71
CA ARG A 435 0.34 -30.10 18.57
C ARG A 435 1.06 -30.07 17.24
N SER A 436 2.11 -29.25 17.09
CA SER A 436 2.54 -28.82 15.76
C SER A 436 3.97 -29.19 15.38
N ILE A 437 4.84 -29.54 16.32
CA ILE A 437 6.25 -29.85 16.01
C ILE A 437 6.40 -31.08 15.09
N HIS A 438 5.63 -32.15 15.36
CA HIS A 438 5.67 -33.36 14.54
C HIS A 438 5.09 -33.13 13.14
N PRO A 439 3.88 -32.54 12.98
CA PRO A 439 3.36 -32.14 11.68
C PRO A 439 4.30 -31.21 10.90
N LEU A 440 4.88 -30.19 11.56
CA LEU A 440 5.85 -29.28 10.94
C LEU A 440 7.03 -30.04 10.34
N HIS A 441 7.64 -30.92 11.13
CA HIS A 441 8.76 -31.73 10.67
C HIS A 441 8.36 -32.70 9.55
N SER A 442 7.27 -33.45 9.69
CA SER A 442 6.85 -34.44 8.69
C SER A 442 6.43 -33.78 7.37
N THR A 443 5.65 -32.70 7.44
CA THR A 443 5.19 -31.95 6.28
C THR A 443 6.34 -31.20 5.62
N GLY A 444 7.24 -30.62 6.42
CA GLY A 444 8.48 -30.01 5.91
C GLY A 444 9.32 -31.00 5.13
N MET A 445 9.56 -32.19 5.69
CA MET A 445 10.32 -33.25 5.02
C MET A 445 9.65 -33.76 3.75
N MET A 446 8.33 -33.95 3.77
CA MET A 446 7.58 -34.42 2.61
C MET A 446 7.64 -33.41 1.45
N ASN A 447 7.46 -32.12 1.73
CA ASN A 447 7.46 -31.07 0.70
C ASN A 447 8.87 -30.77 0.17
N ALA A 448 9.89 -30.82 1.04
CA ALA A 448 11.30 -30.57 0.71
C ALA A 448 11.90 -31.53 -0.33
N VAL A 449 11.28 -32.69 -0.57
CA VAL A 449 11.73 -33.69 -1.56
C VAL A 449 10.87 -33.69 -2.84
N MET A 450 9.84 -32.84 -2.91
CA MET A 450 9.02 -32.71 -4.11
C MET A 450 9.79 -31.91 -5.18
N GLN A 451 9.53 -32.21 -6.46
CA GLN A 451 10.24 -31.59 -7.58
C GLN A 451 9.77 -30.16 -7.91
N GLU A 452 8.59 -29.77 -7.42
CA GLU A 452 8.04 -28.43 -7.66
C GLU A 452 8.69 -27.41 -6.72
N ASP A 453 9.24 -26.33 -7.28
CA ASP A 453 9.95 -25.27 -6.53
C ASP A 453 9.12 -24.69 -5.37
N GLU A 454 7.81 -24.54 -5.57
CA GLU A 454 6.88 -24.02 -4.54
C GLU A 454 6.77 -24.97 -3.34
N ASN A 455 6.67 -26.28 -3.58
CA ASN A 455 6.65 -27.28 -2.52
C ASN A 455 8.02 -27.33 -1.81
N MET A 456 9.12 -27.25 -2.57
CA MET A 456 10.46 -27.21 -1.95
C MET A 456 10.61 -25.98 -1.04
N ALA A 457 10.20 -24.79 -1.50
CA ALA A 457 10.21 -23.57 -0.70
C ALA A 457 9.35 -23.70 0.57
N LEU A 458 8.15 -24.26 0.44
CA LEU A 458 7.27 -24.52 1.59
C LEU A 458 7.91 -25.50 2.59
N GLY A 459 8.53 -26.57 2.10
CA GLY A 459 9.26 -27.54 2.90
C GLY A 459 10.42 -26.90 3.68
N LEU A 460 11.17 -26.02 3.02
CA LEU A 460 12.25 -25.24 3.62
C LEU A 460 11.74 -24.31 4.74
N GLU A 461 10.59 -23.66 4.56
CA GLU A 461 10.04 -22.79 5.61
C GLU A 461 9.59 -23.56 6.85
N PHE A 462 8.97 -24.73 6.68
CA PHE A 462 8.60 -25.58 7.83
C PHE A 462 9.81 -26.16 8.55
N LEU A 463 10.83 -26.60 7.81
CA LEU A 463 12.09 -27.07 8.41
C LEU A 463 12.83 -25.93 9.12
N GLY A 464 12.86 -24.74 8.53
CA GLY A 464 13.41 -23.54 9.15
C GLY A 464 12.64 -23.13 10.40
N THR A 465 11.30 -23.24 10.40
CA THR A 465 10.47 -23.02 11.58
C THR A 465 10.80 -24.02 12.69
N ALA A 466 10.84 -25.32 12.35
CA ALA A 466 11.22 -26.40 13.24
C ALA A 466 12.60 -26.16 13.88
N ALA A 467 13.57 -25.71 13.09
CA ALA A 467 14.92 -25.42 13.55
C ALA A 467 15.00 -24.30 14.62
N LEU A 468 14.03 -23.39 14.68
CA LEU A 468 14.00 -22.28 15.65
C LEU A 468 13.39 -22.67 17.00
N ILE A 469 12.64 -23.77 17.08
CA ILE A 469 11.84 -24.14 18.25
C ILE A 469 12.71 -24.90 19.27
N LYS A 470 13.14 -24.20 20.32
CA LYS A 470 14.06 -24.75 21.35
C LYS A 470 13.34 -25.52 22.45
N VAL A 471 12.05 -25.21 22.67
CA VAL A 471 11.24 -25.71 23.80
C VAL A 471 10.51 -27.03 23.52
N ALA A 472 10.46 -27.49 22.28
CA ALA A 472 9.76 -28.73 21.93
C ALA A 472 10.52 -29.99 22.35
N ASP A 473 9.80 -31.09 22.63
CA ASP A 473 10.42 -32.40 22.87
C ASP A 473 10.88 -33.02 21.55
N TRP A 474 12.20 -33.06 21.35
CA TRP A 474 12.83 -33.57 20.14
C TRP A 474 13.17 -35.06 20.21
N SER A 475 12.97 -35.73 21.35
CA SER A 475 13.34 -37.14 21.55
C SER A 475 12.65 -38.10 20.58
N ARG A 476 11.47 -37.72 20.09
CA ARG A 476 10.62 -38.52 19.19
C ARG A 476 10.90 -38.28 17.70
N CYS A 477 11.78 -37.35 17.35
CA CYS A 477 12.16 -37.08 15.96
C CYS A 477 13.29 -38.02 15.52
N VAL A 478 12.94 -39.06 14.74
CA VAL A 478 13.86 -40.18 14.42
C VAL A 478 14.31 -40.20 12.95
N LYS A 479 13.61 -39.54 12.02
CA LYS A 479 13.94 -39.60 10.58
C LYS A 479 14.45 -38.26 10.08
N LEU A 480 15.74 -38.21 9.73
CA LEU A 480 16.39 -37.07 9.08
C LEU A 480 16.74 -37.45 7.64
N LEU A 481 16.35 -36.63 6.66
CA LEU A 481 16.73 -36.81 5.26
C LEU A 481 17.89 -35.86 4.92
N LEU A 482 19.13 -36.35 5.02
CA LEU A 482 20.36 -35.59 4.72
C LEU A 482 20.65 -35.41 3.22
N LYS A 483 19.66 -35.62 2.34
CA LYS A 483 19.84 -35.50 0.87
C LYS A 483 19.39 -34.16 0.29
N CYS A 484 18.39 -33.53 0.90
CA CYS A 484 17.82 -32.26 0.44
C CYS A 484 17.78 -31.30 1.63
N CYS A 485 17.89 -29.98 1.39
CA CYS A 485 17.72 -28.96 2.43
C CYS A 485 18.72 -29.04 3.58
N LEU A 486 19.95 -29.45 3.28
CA LEU A 486 20.97 -29.83 4.27
C LEU A 486 21.23 -28.75 5.32
N TYR A 487 21.27 -27.48 4.92
CA TYR A 487 21.49 -26.35 5.82
C TYR A 487 20.47 -26.29 6.96
N TRP A 488 19.16 -26.29 6.65
CA TRP A 488 18.11 -26.28 7.68
C TRP A 488 18.10 -27.55 8.53
N VAL A 489 18.41 -28.69 7.92
CA VAL A 489 18.50 -29.96 8.67
C VAL A 489 19.64 -29.90 9.69
N VAL A 490 20.80 -29.33 9.33
CA VAL A 490 21.94 -29.15 10.26
C VAL A 490 21.57 -28.20 11.40
N ILE A 491 20.94 -27.05 11.11
CA ILE A 491 20.49 -26.12 12.16
C ILE A 491 19.49 -26.81 13.09
N MET A 492 18.51 -27.54 12.54
CA MET A 492 17.54 -28.28 13.32
C MET A 492 18.22 -29.34 14.18
N CYS A 493 19.21 -30.09 13.66
CA CYS A 493 19.99 -31.03 14.43
C CYS A 493 20.74 -30.33 15.58
N GLY A 494 21.31 -29.14 15.36
CA GLY A 494 21.92 -28.34 16.42
C GLY A 494 20.92 -27.95 17.52
N THR A 495 19.70 -27.58 17.15
CA THR A 495 18.61 -27.31 18.10
C THR A 495 18.19 -28.57 18.87
N MET A 496 18.04 -29.71 18.19
CA MET A 496 17.75 -31.02 18.80
C MET A 496 18.85 -31.43 19.77
N ALA A 497 20.12 -31.25 19.41
CA ALA A 497 21.28 -31.66 20.18
C ALA A 497 21.40 -30.96 21.54
N ARG A 498 20.61 -29.91 21.81
CA ARG A 498 20.50 -29.29 23.15
C ARG A 498 19.89 -30.25 24.19
N GLN A 499 19.10 -31.23 23.75
CA GLN A 499 18.46 -32.22 24.62
C GLN A 499 19.18 -33.57 24.48
N VAL A 500 19.63 -34.16 25.59
CA VAL A 500 20.44 -35.39 25.57
C VAL A 500 19.72 -36.56 24.87
N ASP A 501 18.42 -36.72 25.07
CA ASP A 501 17.65 -37.82 24.47
C ASP A 501 17.50 -37.65 22.95
N ALA A 502 17.35 -36.43 22.46
CA ALA A 502 17.34 -36.14 21.04
C ALA A 502 18.74 -36.24 20.42
N ALA A 503 19.78 -35.79 21.14
CA ALA A 503 21.17 -35.89 20.72
C ALA A 503 21.61 -37.35 20.51
N ARG A 504 21.11 -38.30 21.33
CA ARG A 504 21.32 -39.74 21.14
C ARG A 504 20.84 -40.25 19.78
N ASN A 505 19.76 -39.68 19.24
CA ASN A 505 19.25 -40.04 17.90
C ASN A 505 20.18 -39.55 16.77
N LEU A 506 21.07 -38.60 17.03
CA LEU A 506 22.01 -38.05 16.05
C LEU A 506 23.32 -38.85 15.98
N VAL A 507 23.60 -39.70 16.96
CA VAL A 507 24.83 -40.52 17.02
C VAL A 507 25.07 -41.35 15.75
N PRO A 508 24.07 -41.99 15.13
CA PRO A 508 24.29 -42.74 13.88
C PRO A 508 24.71 -41.88 12.68
N LEU A 509 24.61 -40.54 12.79
CA LEU A 509 24.90 -39.59 11.71
C LEU A 509 26.21 -38.82 11.92
N LEU A 510 26.95 -39.07 13.00
CA LEU A 510 28.18 -38.32 13.33
C LEU A 510 29.21 -38.34 12.20
N GLU A 511 29.47 -39.51 11.62
CA GLU A 511 30.39 -39.65 10.48
C GLU A 511 29.93 -38.84 9.26
N VAL A 512 28.60 -38.76 9.04
CA VAL A 512 28.05 -37.96 7.96
C VAL A 512 28.27 -36.47 8.24
N PHE A 513 28.06 -36.00 9.47
CA PHE A 513 28.32 -34.61 9.84
C PHE A 513 29.80 -34.24 9.75
N LEU A 514 30.72 -35.15 10.10
CA LEU A 514 32.17 -34.94 9.94
C LEU A 514 32.57 -34.87 8.47
N GLN A 515 32.01 -35.77 7.65
CA GLN A 515 32.23 -35.71 6.21
C GLN A 515 31.69 -34.41 5.59
N LEU A 516 30.52 -33.95 6.06
CA LEU A 516 29.95 -32.68 5.63
C LEU A 516 30.81 -31.49 6.04
N LEU A 517 31.40 -31.51 7.23
CA LEU A 517 32.30 -30.47 7.70
C LEU A 517 33.50 -30.31 6.77
N HIS A 518 34.10 -31.42 6.33
CA HIS A 518 35.17 -31.40 5.33
C HIS A 518 34.68 -30.98 3.94
N THR A 519 33.50 -31.45 3.52
CA THR A 519 32.96 -31.17 2.18
C THR A 519 32.55 -29.70 2.02
N MET A 520 32.04 -29.09 3.09
CA MET A 520 31.51 -27.73 3.12
C MET A 520 32.51 -26.70 3.69
N GLN A 521 33.79 -27.05 3.80
CA GLN A 521 34.82 -26.21 4.44
C GLN A 521 35.06 -24.83 3.80
N GLU A 522 34.56 -24.60 2.58
CA GLU A 522 34.62 -23.31 1.88
C GLU A 522 33.41 -22.40 2.17
N ASP A 523 32.37 -22.93 2.83
CA ASP A 523 31.16 -22.21 3.21
C ASP A 523 31.17 -21.94 4.73
N ASP A 524 31.69 -20.77 5.10
CA ASP A 524 31.82 -20.33 6.49
C ASP A 524 30.50 -20.44 7.28
N GLU A 525 29.36 -20.09 6.65
CA GLU A 525 28.07 -20.11 7.33
C GLU A 525 27.67 -21.55 7.64
N PHE A 526 27.90 -22.47 6.70
CA PHE A 526 27.65 -23.89 6.89
C PHE A 526 28.58 -24.50 7.95
N VAL A 527 29.87 -24.13 7.94
CA VAL A 527 30.86 -24.55 8.94
C VAL A 527 30.43 -24.10 10.34
N VAL A 528 30.00 -22.85 10.51
CA VAL A 528 29.48 -22.35 11.79
C VAL A 528 28.30 -23.20 12.29
N GLN A 529 27.35 -23.56 11.42
CA GLN A 529 26.20 -24.38 11.85
C GLN A 529 26.61 -25.81 12.25
N LEU A 530 27.56 -26.43 11.53
CA LEU A 530 28.10 -27.74 11.90
C LEU A 530 28.91 -27.69 13.19
N LEU A 531 29.76 -26.67 13.38
CA LEU A 531 30.50 -26.46 14.62
C LEU A 531 29.54 -26.23 15.80
N TYR A 532 28.46 -25.48 15.60
CA TYR A 532 27.42 -25.32 16.62
C TYR A 532 26.75 -26.66 16.97
N LEU A 533 26.43 -27.50 15.99
CA LEU A 533 25.91 -28.85 16.22
C LEU A 533 26.90 -29.69 17.06
N PHE A 534 28.18 -29.74 16.66
CA PHE A 534 29.20 -30.47 17.40
C PHE A 534 29.40 -29.91 18.81
N LEU A 535 29.37 -28.59 18.98
CA LEU A 535 29.43 -27.94 20.28
C LEU A 535 28.27 -28.40 21.19
N GLN A 536 27.04 -28.47 20.68
CA GLN A 536 25.91 -28.98 21.46
C GLN A 536 26.08 -30.47 21.81
N LEU A 537 26.65 -31.29 20.92
CA LEU A 537 26.93 -32.70 21.21
C LEU A 537 28.02 -32.87 22.27
N LEU A 538 29.10 -32.07 22.20
CA LEU A 538 30.21 -32.08 23.16
C LEU A 538 29.79 -31.67 24.57
N ARG A 539 28.73 -30.86 24.71
CA ARG A 539 28.17 -30.50 26.03
C ARG A 539 27.61 -31.71 26.79
N HIS A 540 27.27 -32.79 26.11
CA HIS A 540 26.81 -34.03 26.75
C HIS A 540 27.99 -34.95 26.98
N ARG A 541 28.39 -35.14 28.25
CA ARG A 541 29.54 -35.98 28.63
C ARG A 541 29.54 -37.39 28.01
N GLU A 542 28.37 -38.01 27.88
CA GLU A 542 28.22 -39.34 27.23
C GLU A 542 28.64 -39.31 25.74
N LEU A 543 28.29 -38.24 25.03
CA LEU A 543 28.55 -38.09 23.60
C LEU A 543 29.93 -37.53 23.33
N ALA A 544 30.42 -36.63 24.20
CA ALA A 544 31.78 -36.11 24.15
C ALA A 544 32.82 -37.25 24.14
N ASN A 545 32.64 -38.27 24.98
CA ASN A 545 33.52 -39.44 25.01
C ASN A 545 33.56 -40.23 23.69
N ARG A 546 32.46 -40.21 22.91
CA ARG A 546 32.41 -40.88 21.59
C ARG A 546 33.05 -40.02 20.50
N LEU A 547 32.92 -38.70 20.60
CA LEU A 547 33.49 -37.74 19.65
C LEU A 547 35.00 -37.53 19.88
N MET A 548 35.47 -37.61 21.12
CA MET A 548 36.82 -37.22 21.52
C MET A 548 37.72 -38.43 21.85
N GLY A 549 37.84 -39.36 20.91
CA GLY A 549 38.89 -40.38 20.94
C GLY A 549 40.31 -39.80 20.77
N ALA A 550 41.35 -40.61 20.95
CA ALA A 550 42.75 -40.17 20.81
C ALA A 550 43.07 -39.58 19.42
N ASP A 551 42.46 -40.14 18.37
CA ASP A 551 42.59 -39.71 16.98
C ASP A 551 41.31 -39.05 16.43
N SER A 552 40.63 -38.26 17.27
CA SER A 552 39.41 -37.55 16.86
C SER A 552 39.67 -36.58 15.69
N ALA A 553 39.03 -36.85 14.55
CA ALA A 553 39.02 -35.95 13.40
C ALA A 553 38.40 -34.59 13.74
N LEU A 554 37.35 -34.58 14.56
CA LEU A 554 36.72 -33.35 15.05
C LEU A 554 37.70 -32.53 15.88
N GLY A 555 38.41 -33.17 16.82
CA GLY A 555 39.39 -32.49 17.67
C GLY A 555 40.52 -31.87 16.88
N ALA A 556 41.05 -32.57 15.88
CA ALA A 556 42.07 -32.02 14.97
C ALA A 556 41.52 -30.82 14.18
N TYR A 557 40.34 -30.97 13.58
CA TYR A 557 39.73 -29.92 12.77
C TYR A 557 39.41 -28.65 13.56
N VAL A 558 38.88 -28.77 14.78
CA VAL A 558 38.59 -27.61 15.66
C VAL A 558 39.89 -26.90 16.08
N ILE A 559 40.99 -27.63 16.28
CA ILE A 559 42.31 -27.03 16.52
C ILE A 559 42.79 -26.26 15.29
N ASP A 560 42.67 -26.83 14.09
CA ASP A 560 43.09 -26.18 12.84
C ASP A 560 42.31 -24.86 12.60
N LEU A 561 41.04 -24.81 12.99
CA LEU A 561 40.18 -23.63 12.86
C LEU A 561 40.26 -22.65 14.05
N MET A 562 41.06 -22.91 15.08
CA MET A 562 41.08 -22.09 16.29
C MET A 562 41.52 -20.64 16.04
N HIS A 563 42.28 -20.40 14.96
CA HIS A 563 42.73 -19.08 14.53
C HIS A 563 42.15 -18.69 13.15
N ASP A 564 40.96 -19.21 12.80
CA ASP A 564 40.30 -18.91 11.54
C ASP A 564 40.04 -17.40 11.35
N LYS A 565 39.93 -16.92 10.11
CA LYS A 565 39.67 -15.50 9.84
C LYS A 565 38.28 -15.06 10.27
N ASN A 566 37.29 -15.96 10.19
CA ASN A 566 35.92 -15.68 10.55
C ASN A 566 35.74 -15.67 12.09
N PRO A 567 35.30 -14.55 12.68
CA PRO A 567 35.15 -14.44 14.14
C PRO A 567 34.12 -15.43 14.72
N ALA A 568 33.06 -15.77 13.98
CA ALA A 568 32.04 -16.70 14.47
C ALA A 568 32.57 -18.14 14.53
N ILE A 569 33.41 -18.54 13.57
CA ILE A 569 34.10 -19.84 13.59
C ILE A 569 35.02 -19.91 14.80
N ARG A 570 35.85 -18.88 15.02
CA ARG A 570 36.74 -18.82 16.19
C ARG A 570 35.96 -18.94 17.50
N GLU A 571 34.88 -18.19 17.66
CA GLU A 571 34.04 -18.25 18.87
C GLU A 571 33.49 -19.67 19.10
N MET A 572 33.01 -20.36 18.06
CA MET A 572 32.54 -21.74 18.18
C MET A 572 33.68 -22.70 18.54
N CYS A 573 34.85 -22.55 17.91
CA CYS A 573 36.02 -23.36 18.19
C CYS A 573 36.53 -23.15 19.62
N ASP A 574 36.66 -21.92 20.10
CA ASP A 574 37.11 -21.63 21.46
C ASP A 574 36.18 -22.26 22.50
N ASN A 575 34.86 -22.13 22.32
CA ASN A 575 33.87 -22.79 23.18
C ASN A 575 34.00 -24.32 23.14
N ALA A 576 34.24 -24.90 21.97
CA ALA A 576 34.40 -26.34 21.81
C ALA A 576 35.71 -26.84 22.46
N LEU A 577 36.82 -26.10 22.29
CA LEU A 577 38.14 -26.44 22.82
C LEU A 577 38.18 -26.42 24.34
N VAL A 578 37.47 -25.47 24.99
CA VAL A 578 37.31 -25.45 26.44
C VAL A 578 36.67 -26.75 26.91
N ILE A 579 35.51 -27.11 26.33
CA ILE A 579 34.79 -28.34 26.68
C ILE A 579 35.67 -29.57 26.42
N ILE A 580 36.36 -29.63 25.28
CA ILE A 580 37.25 -30.74 24.93
C ILE A 580 38.39 -30.88 25.94
N GLY A 581 39.02 -29.77 26.34
CA GLY A 581 40.11 -29.75 27.31
C GLY A 581 39.67 -30.23 28.70
N GLU A 582 38.47 -29.85 29.13
CA GLU A 582 37.87 -30.34 30.39
C GLU A 582 37.59 -31.85 30.37
N HIS A 583 37.27 -32.42 29.21
CA HIS A 583 36.93 -33.84 29.07
C HIS A 583 38.15 -34.74 28.91
N SER A 584 39.28 -34.24 28.41
CA SER A 584 40.48 -35.04 28.19
C SER A 584 41.78 -34.27 28.41
N GLN A 585 42.58 -34.74 29.37
CA GLN A 585 43.91 -34.20 29.66
C GLN A 585 44.86 -34.29 28.45
N GLU A 586 44.71 -35.32 27.63
CA GLU A 586 45.52 -35.48 26.41
C GLU A 586 45.21 -34.38 25.40
N TRP A 587 43.92 -34.13 25.15
CA TRP A 587 43.49 -33.05 24.28
C TRP A 587 43.86 -31.67 24.87
N ALA A 588 43.70 -31.46 26.18
CA ALA A 588 44.12 -30.22 26.83
C ALA A 588 45.60 -29.88 26.56
N ARG A 589 46.49 -30.88 26.63
CA ARG A 589 47.92 -30.71 26.30
C ARG A 589 48.14 -30.38 24.82
N ARG A 590 47.42 -31.05 23.92
CA ARG A 590 47.52 -30.78 22.47
C ARG A 590 47.08 -29.35 22.14
N ILE A 591 45.96 -28.91 22.70
CA ILE A 591 45.42 -27.56 22.54
C ILE A 591 46.41 -26.51 23.06
N ALA A 592 46.95 -26.72 24.26
CA ALA A 592 47.94 -25.81 24.84
C ALA A 592 49.23 -25.74 23.99
N ALA A 593 49.69 -26.88 23.47
CA ALA A 593 50.87 -26.93 22.61
C ALA A 593 50.65 -26.15 21.31
N GLU A 594 49.46 -26.25 20.69
CA GLU A 594 49.17 -25.53 19.45
C GLU A 594 49.00 -24.03 19.68
N ARG A 595 48.33 -23.61 20.75
CA ARG A 595 48.26 -22.20 21.17
C ARG A 595 49.66 -21.60 21.39
N PHE A 596 50.56 -22.35 22.03
CA PHE A 596 51.95 -21.94 22.22
C PHE A 596 52.71 -21.81 20.90
N ARG A 597 52.57 -22.78 19.99
CA ARG A 597 53.20 -22.73 18.65
C ARG A 597 52.73 -21.52 17.86
N TRP A 598 51.43 -21.26 17.86
CA TRP A 598 50.84 -20.14 17.13
C TRP A 598 51.32 -18.79 17.67
N HIS A 599 51.30 -18.60 18.99
CA HIS A 599 51.83 -17.39 19.63
C HIS A 599 53.30 -17.13 19.24
N ASN A 600 54.13 -18.17 19.30
CA ASN A 600 55.53 -18.05 18.92
C ASN A 600 55.71 -17.80 17.42
N ALA A 601 54.87 -18.36 16.55
CA ALA A 601 54.91 -18.10 15.12
C ALA A 601 54.60 -16.63 14.80
N GLN A 602 53.58 -16.04 15.45
CA GLN A 602 53.27 -14.62 15.33
C GLN A 602 54.41 -13.73 15.85
N TRP A 603 55.01 -14.11 16.98
CA TRP A 603 56.17 -13.40 17.54
C TRP A 603 57.37 -13.44 16.59
N LEU A 604 57.67 -14.60 15.99
CA LEU A 604 58.74 -14.77 15.01
C LEU A 604 58.51 -13.92 13.76
N ASP A 605 57.29 -13.91 13.21
CA ASP A 605 56.92 -13.09 12.05
C ASP A 605 57.06 -11.59 12.34
N THR A 606 56.71 -11.17 13.55
CA THR A 606 56.88 -9.78 14.02
C THR A 606 58.36 -9.37 14.07
N ILE A 607 59.24 -10.28 14.52
CA ILE A 607 60.69 -10.04 14.62
C ILE A 607 61.37 -10.08 13.25
N GLU A 608 60.97 -11.01 12.37
CA GLU A 608 61.52 -11.12 11.01
C GLU A 608 61.02 -10.01 10.08
N GLY A 609 59.80 -9.50 10.31
CA GLY A 609 59.16 -8.42 9.52
C GLY A 609 59.74 -7.01 9.74
N GLY A 610 60.71 -6.83 10.63
CA GLY A 610 61.46 -5.57 10.78
C GLY A 610 60.64 -4.37 11.30
N VAL A 611 59.46 -4.59 11.89
CA VAL A 611 58.77 -3.56 12.66
C VAL A 611 59.43 -3.51 14.03
N ALA A 612 60.18 -2.44 14.30
CA ALA A 612 60.63 -2.16 15.66
C ALA A 612 59.39 -2.02 16.55
N CYS A 613 59.19 -2.96 17.46
CA CYS A 613 58.27 -2.79 18.57
C CYS A 613 58.73 -1.57 19.38
N ASP A 614 58.04 -0.45 19.24
CA ASP A 614 57.94 0.52 20.31
C ASP A 614 57.19 -0.19 21.44
N GLU A 615 57.73 -0.15 22.67
CA GLU A 615 57.28 -0.93 23.83
C GLU A 615 55.88 -0.51 24.36
N GLY A 616 54.87 -0.29 23.51
CA GLY A 616 53.62 0.35 23.94
C GLY A 616 52.32 0.11 23.16
N ALA A 617 52.25 -0.75 22.15
CA ALA A 617 50.97 -1.12 21.49
C ALA A 617 51.17 -2.46 20.76
N VAL A 618 50.56 -3.59 21.13
CA VAL A 618 49.14 -3.86 21.34
C VAL A 618 49.01 -4.89 22.47
N MET A 619 48.52 -4.48 23.63
CA MET A 619 47.90 -5.39 24.59
C MET A 619 46.47 -5.59 24.09
N ASP A 620 46.16 -6.75 23.54
CA ASP A 620 44.79 -7.27 23.62
C ASP A 620 44.64 -7.82 25.04
N ASP A 621 43.79 -7.15 25.81
CA ASP A 621 43.58 -7.32 27.25
C ASP A 621 42.75 -8.60 27.58
N ASP A 622 43.03 -9.71 26.89
CA ASP A 622 42.41 -11.03 27.12
C ASP A 622 43.29 -11.97 27.94
N TYR A 623 44.31 -11.42 28.61
CA TYR A 623 44.98 -12.12 29.70
C TYR A 623 44.10 -12.06 30.94
N LEU A 624 43.25 -13.07 31.16
CA LEU A 624 42.72 -13.38 32.49
C LEU A 624 43.85 -14.00 33.33
N PRO A 625 44.45 -13.28 34.30
CA PRO A 625 45.42 -13.86 35.21
C PRO A 625 44.64 -14.69 36.23
N GLY A 626 44.47 -15.98 35.96
CA GLY A 626 43.72 -16.89 36.83
C GLY A 626 44.06 -18.37 36.70
N MET A 627 44.77 -18.80 35.66
CA MET A 627 45.27 -20.19 35.57
C MET A 627 46.69 -20.30 36.12
N MET A 628 46.85 -19.90 37.39
CA MET A 628 47.85 -20.56 38.23
C MET A 628 47.23 -21.89 38.64
N PHE A 629 47.91 -22.98 38.29
CA PHE A 629 47.72 -24.25 38.99
C PHE A 629 47.94 -23.97 40.49
N ASP A 630 46.87 -23.84 41.25
CA ASP A 630 46.95 -23.97 42.70
C ASP A 630 46.94 -25.47 42.97
N ASP A 631 48.02 -25.96 43.56
CA ASP A 631 48.22 -27.35 44.00
C ASP A 631 47.30 -27.67 45.21
N GLN A 632 45.99 -27.52 45.04
CA GLN A 632 44.96 -27.97 45.97
C GLN A 632 43.81 -28.62 45.20
N PHE A 633 44.10 -29.83 44.71
CA PHE A 633 43.08 -30.87 44.58
C PHE A 633 42.51 -31.12 45.98
N ASP A 634 41.30 -30.61 46.25
CA ASP A 634 40.43 -31.08 47.33
C ASP A 634 39.36 -31.96 46.68
N ASP A 635 39.74 -33.21 46.47
CA ASP A 635 38.90 -34.30 46.03
C ASP A 635 37.90 -34.59 47.16
N GLY A 636 36.68 -34.06 47.02
CA GLY A 636 35.50 -34.36 47.84
C GLY A 636 35.01 -35.81 47.71
N PHE A 637 35.93 -36.76 47.68
CA PHE A 637 35.74 -38.20 47.81
C PHE A 637 36.39 -38.64 49.13
N ASP A 638 35.72 -38.29 50.22
CA ASP A 638 36.09 -38.73 51.57
C ASP A 638 35.79 -40.23 51.69
N LEU A 639 36.81 -41.06 51.46
CA LEU A 639 36.85 -42.48 51.84
C LEU A 639 38.18 -42.77 52.54
N GLY A 640 38.13 -42.81 53.86
CA GLY A 640 39.12 -43.41 54.73
C GLY A 640 38.72 -43.17 56.17
N SER A 641 38.67 -44.12 57.09
CA SER A 641 39.17 -45.49 57.07
C SER A 641 38.60 -46.20 58.31
N ASP A 642 38.50 -47.51 58.19
CA ASP A 642 38.11 -48.51 59.20
C ASP A 642 38.51 -48.22 60.64
N GLU A 643 37.62 -48.58 61.57
CA GLU A 643 37.92 -49.55 62.64
C GLU A 643 36.63 -50.03 63.36
N PRO A 644 36.61 -51.21 64.02
CA PRO A 644 36.23 -52.48 63.38
C PRO A 644 35.07 -53.17 64.11
N LEU A 645 34.49 -54.22 63.52
CA LEU A 645 33.91 -55.36 64.26
C LEU A 645 33.68 -56.55 63.30
N TYR A 646 34.71 -57.41 63.29
CA TYR A 646 34.84 -58.81 62.80
C TYR A 646 34.73 -59.13 61.31
#